data_AF-A0AAW2I0D5-F1
#
_entry.id   AF-A0AAW2I0D5-F1
#
_cell.length_a   1.000
_cell.length_b   1.000
_cell.length_c   1.000
_cell.angle_alpha   90.00
_cell.angle_beta   90.00
_cell.angle_gamma   90.00
#
_symmetry.space_group_name_H-M   'P 1'
#
loop_
_entity.id
_entity.type
_entity.pdbx_description
1 polymer ?
#
loop_
_entity_poly.entity_id
_entity_poly.type
_entity_poly.pdbx_seq_one_letter_code
_entity_poly.pdbx_strand_id
1 'polypeptide(L)'
;MAKTAVDAQFLSEFYNNSRLHHLSTMGAMFKQYVGELKEKSTGIFPGRKRISEWFERDRKERVDVEITDRVVAHIDMDCFFVSVALRNNPELKGKPVAVAHARGNPTHQRDGVNPKFEYNFYRRKMGEKLGLEEDESSSESDGEGKPWLSEFSSRSEVASCSYEAREAGVRNGMYLGSALRLCPELKTVPYDFEGYKEVSYTLYNTVAEYTLDIEAVSCDELYIDCTSLIREMRMKPLDLATILRRDIQERTECPSSVGIGSNKLQARLATKRAKPNGQFYLQPVEVLNFMSEVDVYDLPGVGRSMGYKLKSLNVRTCLDLQNVPLSTLKKEFGGKTGDTLYKHCRGIDERLVNSSHQRKSVSAEVNYGIRFQKEEEATTFFKQLSAEVSNRLKEVNLRGRNITLKIMIRAKDAPAEAAKFLGHGACDYVTRSHKMQHATDNADLIAKHVLGLYSQLSVPASELRGIGIQVTKLENCKPATGGIKNFLKPKIERAEAKPALTAEVPRIPVETEKLQLPPMSQIDQDVFDSLPEELKKEILNDLAAAGATSAAPERKDHAGSTDNVFIGLSLADIRKIIEEWVVNEDNPKAFDVDMMLGYAIDLIHKKRLEDVDILVKCFHRHVWSKRDSPNWRKTYAEVVRRLQSSMKTVFGKEMFIQEI
;
A
#
# COMPACT_ATOMS: atom_id res chain seq x y z
N MET A 1 -5.25 16.10 25.37
CA MET A 1 -6.57 15.81 24.78
C MET A 1 -6.52 16.14 23.30
N ALA A 2 -7.25 15.42 22.45
CA ALA A 2 -7.32 15.76 21.02
C ALA A 2 -7.99 17.12 20.82
N LYS A 3 -7.38 18.01 20.03
CA LYS A 3 -7.90 19.36 19.78
C LYS A 3 -9.12 19.33 18.85
N THR A 4 -10.01 20.31 19.03
CA THR A 4 -11.12 20.60 18.11
C THR A 4 -10.88 21.91 17.38
N ALA A 5 -11.71 22.23 16.38
CA ALA A 5 -11.61 23.43 15.56
C ALA A 5 -11.65 24.78 16.33
N VAL A 6 -11.97 24.78 17.61
CA VAL A 6 -11.96 25.97 18.48
C VAL A 6 -10.53 26.32 18.94
N ASP A 7 -9.63 25.34 18.99
CA ASP A 7 -8.24 25.56 19.42
C ASP A 7 -7.42 26.23 18.28
N ALA A 8 -6.68 27.29 18.62
CA ALA A 8 -5.88 28.03 17.64
C ALA A 8 -4.79 27.18 16.94
N GLN A 9 -4.31 26.12 17.58
CA GLN A 9 -3.31 25.19 17.03
C GLN A 9 -3.94 23.97 16.35
N PHE A 10 -5.27 23.86 16.31
CA PHE A 10 -5.93 22.70 15.73
C PHE A 10 -5.60 22.49 14.26
N LEU A 11 -5.60 23.56 13.45
CA LEU A 11 -5.43 23.42 12.01
C LEU A 11 -4.05 22.87 11.63
N SER A 12 -2.99 23.35 12.31
CA SER A 12 -1.63 22.84 12.11
C SER A 12 -1.49 21.40 12.61
N GLU A 13 -2.03 21.09 13.79
CA GLU A 13 -2.02 19.72 14.32
C GLU A 13 -2.79 18.74 13.43
N PHE A 14 -3.95 19.15 12.91
CA PHE A 14 -4.75 18.36 11.98
C PHE A 14 -3.97 18.01 10.71
N TYR A 15 -3.37 19.01 10.05
CA TYR A 15 -2.62 18.76 8.81
C TYR A 15 -1.34 17.96 9.06
N ASN A 16 -0.63 18.21 10.17
CA ASN A 16 0.57 17.45 10.54
C ASN A 16 0.29 15.97 10.75
N ASN A 17 -0.89 15.62 11.27
CA ASN A 17 -1.28 14.23 11.53
C ASN A 17 -2.10 13.60 10.40
N SER A 18 -2.61 14.38 9.43
CA SER A 18 -3.50 13.87 8.39
C SER A 18 -2.74 13.23 7.24
N ARG A 19 -2.70 11.89 7.19
CA ARG A 19 -2.09 11.17 6.04
C ARG A 19 -2.69 11.56 4.69
N LEU A 20 -3.99 11.86 4.63
CA LEU A 20 -4.67 12.20 3.38
C LEU A 20 -4.24 13.58 2.89
N HIS A 21 -3.97 14.51 3.82
CA HIS A 21 -3.33 15.77 3.50
C HIS A 21 -1.93 15.54 2.93
N HIS A 22 -1.08 14.78 3.63
CA HIS A 22 0.28 14.48 3.18
C HIS A 22 0.31 13.81 1.81
N LEU A 23 -0.53 12.79 1.55
CA LEU A 23 -0.65 12.14 0.24
C LEU A 23 -1.06 13.12 -0.86
N SER A 24 -2.04 14.00 -0.58
CA SER A 24 -2.49 15.00 -1.54
C SER A 24 -1.42 16.05 -1.84
N THR A 25 -0.72 16.52 -0.80
CA THR A 25 0.36 17.50 -0.90
C THR A 25 1.55 16.91 -1.66
N MET A 26 1.99 15.70 -1.32
CA MET A 26 3.08 15.02 -2.03
C MET A 26 2.71 14.70 -3.48
N GLY A 27 1.50 14.18 -3.74
CA GLY A 27 1.05 13.92 -5.11
C GLY A 27 1.01 15.18 -5.98
N ALA A 28 0.66 16.33 -5.41
CA ALA A 28 0.77 17.63 -6.05
C ALA A 28 2.23 18.07 -6.28
N MET A 29 3.07 17.90 -5.25
CA MET A 29 4.50 18.25 -5.28
C MET A 29 5.23 17.47 -6.36
N PHE A 30 5.06 16.15 -6.45
CA PHE A 30 5.75 15.32 -7.43
C PHE A 30 5.29 15.57 -8.87
N LYS A 31 4.02 15.97 -9.07
CA LYS A 31 3.54 16.44 -10.37
C LYS A 31 4.25 17.70 -10.85
N GLN A 32 4.58 18.61 -9.93
CA GLN A 32 5.40 19.78 -10.23
C GLN A 32 6.88 19.39 -10.39
N TYR A 33 7.38 18.53 -9.51
CA TYR A 33 8.78 18.10 -9.50
C TYR A 33 9.22 17.44 -10.81
N VAL A 34 8.36 16.62 -11.42
CA VAL A 34 8.63 16.05 -12.76
C VAL A 34 8.82 17.15 -13.81
N GLY A 35 8.08 18.25 -13.73
CA GLY A 35 8.29 19.42 -14.58
C GLY A 35 9.65 20.07 -14.34
N GLU A 36 10.04 20.25 -13.09
CA GLU A 36 11.35 20.81 -12.72
C GLU A 36 12.52 19.93 -13.16
N LEU A 37 12.39 18.61 -13.06
CA LEU A 37 13.38 17.65 -13.55
C LEU A 37 13.57 17.77 -15.07
N LYS A 38 12.48 17.99 -15.82
CA LYS A 38 12.55 18.25 -17.26
C LYS A 38 13.24 19.57 -17.58
N GLU A 39 12.88 20.64 -16.88
CA GLU A 39 13.46 21.98 -17.10
C GLU A 39 14.96 22.03 -16.78
N LYS A 40 15.42 21.28 -15.75
CA LYS A 40 16.82 21.22 -15.33
C LYS A 40 17.65 20.17 -16.10
N SER A 41 17.03 19.41 -17.00
CA SER A 41 17.68 18.29 -17.67
C SER A 41 18.84 18.74 -18.57
N THR A 42 19.96 18.05 -18.46
CA THR A 42 21.10 18.18 -19.39
C THR A 42 21.01 17.22 -20.57
N GLY A 43 19.98 16.37 -20.62
CA GLY A 43 19.86 15.26 -21.58
C GLY A 43 20.77 14.06 -21.27
N ILE A 44 21.52 14.10 -20.17
CA ILE A 44 22.38 12.99 -19.72
C ILE A 44 21.59 12.12 -18.73
N PHE A 45 21.59 10.81 -18.98
CA PHE A 45 20.85 9.82 -18.20
C PHE A 45 21.80 8.78 -17.58
N PRO A 46 22.31 9.01 -16.36
CA PRO A 46 23.28 8.12 -15.72
C PRO A 46 22.80 6.67 -15.58
N GLY A 47 21.49 6.45 -15.41
CA GLY A 47 20.89 5.12 -15.32
C GLY A 47 21.03 4.31 -16.60
N ARG A 48 21.14 4.97 -17.76
CA ARG A 48 21.42 4.28 -19.03
C ARG A 48 22.81 3.66 -19.08
N LYS A 49 23.78 4.23 -18.37
CA LYS A 49 25.10 3.60 -18.23
C LYS A 49 25.01 2.30 -17.43
N ARG A 50 24.25 2.30 -16.33
CA ARG A 50 24.05 1.11 -15.48
C ARG A 50 23.33 -0.03 -16.20
N ILE A 51 22.47 0.29 -17.16
CA ILE A 51 21.91 -0.72 -18.08
C ILE A 51 23.04 -1.44 -18.84
N SER A 52 23.99 -0.70 -19.40
CA SER A 52 25.10 -1.31 -20.16
C SER A 52 25.97 -2.17 -19.25
N GLU A 53 26.33 -1.65 -18.07
CA GLU A 53 27.10 -2.39 -17.06
C GLU A 53 26.38 -3.68 -16.62
N TRP A 54 25.04 -3.65 -16.55
CA TRP A 54 24.23 -4.81 -16.21
C TRP A 54 24.29 -5.93 -17.27
N PHE A 55 24.19 -5.58 -18.56
CA PHE A 55 24.33 -6.56 -19.64
C PHE A 55 25.70 -7.22 -19.66
N GLU A 56 26.76 -6.43 -19.42
CA GLU A 56 28.14 -6.91 -19.34
C GLU A 56 28.34 -7.86 -18.15
N ARG A 57 27.88 -7.45 -16.96
CA ARG A 57 28.03 -8.22 -15.73
C ARG A 57 27.26 -9.55 -15.77
N ASP A 58 26.01 -9.51 -16.24
CA ASP A 58 25.12 -10.67 -16.21
C ASP A 58 25.23 -11.54 -17.49
N ARG A 59 26.18 -11.20 -18.39
CA ARG A 59 26.43 -11.87 -19.68
C ARG A 59 25.15 -12.08 -20.51
N LYS A 60 24.26 -11.08 -20.50
CA LYS A 60 23.02 -11.10 -21.29
C LYS A 60 23.27 -10.54 -22.68
N GLU A 61 22.59 -11.11 -23.67
CA GLU A 61 22.60 -10.57 -25.03
C GLU A 61 21.63 -9.39 -25.15
N ARG A 62 22.08 -8.34 -25.85
CA ARG A 62 21.19 -7.27 -26.31
C ARG A 62 20.31 -7.81 -27.42
N VAL A 63 19.04 -7.41 -27.42
CA VAL A 63 18.07 -7.92 -28.37
C VAL A 63 17.36 -6.75 -29.02
N ASP A 64 17.32 -6.74 -30.35
CA ASP A 64 16.43 -5.87 -31.09
C ASP A 64 15.01 -6.41 -30.95
N VAL A 65 14.22 -5.74 -30.11
CA VAL A 65 12.80 -6.06 -29.96
C VAL A 65 12.02 -5.30 -31.02
N GLU A 66 11.25 -6.01 -31.84
CA GLU A 66 10.31 -5.40 -32.77
C GLU A 66 9.15 -4.79 -31.98
N ILE A 67 9.32 -3.52 -31.58
CA ILE A 67 8.33 -2.76 -30.81
C ILE A 67 7.44 -2.03 -31.81
N THR A 68 6.32 -2.65 -32.18
CA THR A 68 5.29 -2.07 -33.06
C THR A 68 4.38 -1.09 -32.32
N ASP A 69 4.07 -1.38 -31.06
CA ASP A 69 3.23 -0.57 -30.18
C ASP A 69 4.06 0.25 -29.19
N ARG A 70 3.42 1.19 -28.48
CA ARG A 70 4.07 1.88 -27.36
C ARG A 70 4.37 0.89 -26.24
N VAL A 71 5.36 1.20 -25.41
CA VAL A 71 5.65 0.45 -24.19
C VAL A 71 5.57 1.40 -23.00
N VAL A 72 4.58 1.18 -22.15
CA VAL A 72 4.34 1.96 -20.94
C VAL A 72 4.62 1.07 -19.74
N ALA A 73 5.44 1.56 -18.81
CA ALA A 73 5.65 0.91 -17.53
C ALA A 73 4.97 1.71 -16.41
N HIS A 74 4.37 0.99 -15.48
CA HIS A 74 3.75 1.50 -14.27
C HIS A 74 4.51 0.96 -13.06
N ILE A 75 5.09 1.86 -12.28
CA ILE A 75 5.94 1.55 -11.12
C ILE A 75 5.18 1.97 -9.86
N ASP A 76 5.04 1.04 -8.92
CA ASP A 76 4.24 1.22 -7.71
C ASP A 76 4.95 0.56 -6.52
N MET A 77 5.28 1.34 -5.49
CA MET A 77 5.92 0.84 -4.27
C MET A 77 5.00 -0.10 -3.50
N ASP A 78 5.55 -1.21 -3.03
CA ASP A 78 4.75 -2.22 -2.33
C ASP A 78 4.44 -1.81 -0.90
N CYS A 79 3.15 -1.93 -0.53
CA CYS A 79 2.60 -1.55 0.79
C CYS A 79 3.23 -0.27 1.41
N PHE A 80 3.52 0.74 0.56
CA PHE A 80 4.46 1.85 0.77
C PHE A 80 4.74 2.27 2.22
N PHE A 81 3.73 2.72 2.97
CA PHE A 81 3.97 3.20 4.35
C PHE A 81 4.53 2.13 5.29
N VAL A 82 4.13 0.86 5.10
CA VAL A 82 4.68 -0.26 5.86
C VAL A 82 6.13 -0.51 5.45
N SER A 83 6.44 -0.58 4.15
CA SER A 83 7.82 -0.80 3.70
C SER A 83 8.79 0.26 4.21
N VAL A 84 8.39 1.53 4.22
CA VAL A 84 9.21 2.59 4.82
C VAL A 84 9.35 2.40 6.34
N ALA A 85 8.27 2.07 7.05
CA ALA A 85 8.33 1.82 8.49
C ALA A 85 9.24 0.62 8.84
N LEU A 86 9.28 -0.42 8.00
CA LEU A 86 10.12 -1.61 8.19
C LEU A 86 11.62 -1.36 8.02
N ARG A 87 12.05 -0.22 7.43
CA ARG A 87 13.47 0.18 7.40
C ARG A 87 14.03 0.37 8.81
N ASN A 88 13.24 1.01 9.66
CA ASN A 88 13.60 1.32 11.04
C ASN A 88 13.16 0.24 12.05
N ASN A 89 12.42 -0.78 11.58
CA ASN A 89 11.88 -1.87 12.41
C ASN A 89 12.12 -3.23 11.73
N PRO A 90 13.39 -3.65 11.53
CA PRO A 90 13.73 -4.87 10.78
C PRO A 90 13.16 -6.15 11.42
N GLU A 91 12.94 -6.17 12.72
CA GLU A 91 12.34 -7.27 13.49
C GLU A 91 10.86 -7.51 13.16
N LEU A 92 10.22 -6.57 12.46
CA LEU A 92 8.83 -6.68 11.99
C LEU A 92 8.70 -7.22 10.55
N LYS A 93 9.82 -7.44 9.84
CA LYS A 93 9.79 -8.04 8.50
C LYS A 93 9.21 -9.45 8.56
N GLY A 94 8.30 -9.78 7.63
CA GLY A 94 7.60 -11.07 7.59
C GLY A 94 6.48 -11.22 8.63
N LYS A 95 6.13 -10.16 9.37
CA LYS A 95 5.01 -10.16 10.33
C LYS A 95 3.83 -9.35 9.78
N PRO A 96 2.59 -9.62 10.21
CA PRO A 96 1.45 -8.79 9.86
C PRO A 96 1.58 -7.41 10.53
N VAL A 97 1.80 -6.38 9.72
CA VAL A 97 2.01 -4.99 10.16
C VAL A 97 1.00 -4.06 9.51
N ALA A 98 0.53 -3.06 10.26
CA ALA A 98 -0.34 -1.98 9.78
C ALA A 98 0.15 -0.61 10.25
N VAL A 99 0.04 0.40 9.39
CA VAL A 99 0.25 1.81 9.77
C VAL A 99 -1.08 2.42 10.18
N ALA A 100 -1.20 2.88 11.42
CA ALA A 100 -2.42 3.49 11.96
C ALA A 100 -2.09 4.47 13.10
N HIS A 101 -3.01 5.39 13.43
CA HIS A 101 -2.83 6.27 14.59
C HIS A 101 -3.01 5.54 15.93
N ALA A 102 -3.99 4.64 15.99
CA ALA A 102 -4.25 3.85 17.19
C ALA A 102 -3.30 2.65 17.28
N ARG A 103 -2.92 2.30 18.52
CA ARG A 103 -2.11 1.11 18.82
C ARG A 103 -2.93 -0.15 19.15
N GLY A 104 -4.26 -0.03 19.14
CA GLY A 104 -5.16 -1.08 19.57
C GLY A 104 -6.60 -0.59 19.70
N ASN A 105 -7.43 -1.42 20.34
CA ASN A 105 -8.81 -1.09 20.68
C ASN A 105 -8.86 -0.13 21.89
N PRO A 106 -9.79 0.85 21.90
CA PRO A 106 -10.01 1.71 23.06
C PRO A 106 -10.48 0.91 24.29
N THR A 107 -10.06 1.37 25.46
CA THR A 107 -10.43 0.79 26.77
C THR A 107 -11.72 1.38 27.36
N HIS A 108 -12.21 2.50 26.81
CA HIS A 108 -13.39 3.20 27.32
C HIS A 108 -14.46 3.36 26.26
N GLN A 109 -15.71 3.19 26.69
CA GLN A 109 -16.90 3.50 25.91
C GLN A 109 -17.09 5.02 25.84
N ARG A 110 -17.70 5.48 24.74
CA ARG A 110 -18.11 6.87 24.56
C ARG A 110 -19.63 6.96 24.55
N ASP A 111 -20.17 7.69 25.51
CA ASP A 111 -21.61 7.89 25.65
C ASP A 111 -22.18 8.69 24.46
N GLY A 112 -23.45 8.41 24.11
CA GLY A 112 -24.17 9.11 23.05
C GLY A 112 -23.80 8.70 21.62
N VAL A 113 -22.89 7.75 21.44
CA VAL A 113 -22.49 7.21 20.14
C VAL A 113 -23.47 6.12 19.68
N ASN A 114 -23.93 6.17 18.43
CA ASN A 114 -24.76 5.11 17.84
C ASN A 114 -24.18 4.62 16.49
N PRO A 115 -23.31 3.59 16.51
CA PRO A 115 -22.69 3.09 15.28
C PRO A 115 -23.67 2.44 14.31
N LYS A 116 -24.74 1.82 14.82
CA LYS A 116 -25.78 1.17 14.02
C LYS A 116 -26.56 2.19 13.19
N PHE A 117 -26.86 3.35 13.77
CA PHE A 117 -27.46 4.46 13.04
C PHE A 117 -26.58 4.87 11.85
N GLU A 118 -25.29 5.13 12.06
CA GLU A 118 -24.40 5.57 10.97
C GLU A 118 -24.28 4.52 9.87
N TYR A 119 -24.15 3.25 10.24
CA TYR A 119 -24.11 2.15 9.28
C TYR A 119 -25.37 2.13 8.39
N ASN A 120 -26.55 2.17 9.01
CA ASN A 120 -27.84 2.18 8.30
C ASN A 120 -28.01 3.45 7.46
N PHE A 121 -27.59 4.61 7.95
CA PHE A 121 -27.63 5.87 7.21
C PHE A 121 -26.81 5.79 5.92
N TYR A 122 -25.56 5.31 5.98
CA TYR A 122 -24.73 5.18 4.78
C TYR A 122 -25.24 4.12 3.82
N ARG A 123 -25.81 3.02 4.35
CA ARG A 123 -26.44 1.98 3.53
C ARG A 123 -27.65 2.53 2.76
N ARG A 124 -28.56 3.23 3.44
CA ARG A 124 -29.74 3.86 2.80
C ARG A 124 -29.32 4.89 1.76
N LYS A 125 -28.41 5.80 2.10
CA LYS A 125 -27.90 6.84 1.17
C LYS A 125 -27.24 6.24 -0.07
N MET A 126 -26.60 5.07 0.07
CA MET A 126 -26.08 4.31 -1.07
C MET A 126 -27.22 3.68 -1.88
N GLY A 127 -28.21 3.05 -1.24
CA GLY A 127 -29.40 2.49 -1.89
C GLY A 127 -30.16 3.53 -2.73
N GLU A 128 -30.47 4.68 -2.12
CA GLU A 128 -31.12 5.83 -2.79
C GLU A 128 -30.32 6.30 -4.01
N LYS A 129 -29.00 6.48 -3.85
CA LYS A 129 -28.13 6.92 -4.93
C LYS A 129 -28.07 5.93 -6.10
N LEU A 130 -28.29 4.65 -5.82
CA LEU A 130 -28.23 3.56 -6.79
C LEU A 130 -29.60 3.16 -7.33
N GLY A 131 -30.69 3.71 -6.78
CA GLY A 131 -32.07 3.34 -7.14
C GLY A 131 -32.43 1.91 -6.75
N LEU A 132 -31.85 1.39 -5.67
CA LEU A 132 -32.14 0.05 -5.15
C LEU A 132 -33.28 0.11 -4.13
N GLU A 133 -34.20 -0.86 -4.18
CA GLU A 133 -35.17 -1.10 -3.11
C GLU A 133 -34.45 -1.56 -1.82
N GLU A 134 -35.02 -1.25 -0.66
CA GLU A 134 -34.43 -1.61 0.63
C GLU A 134 -34.36 -3.13 0.78
N ASP A 135 -33.20 -3.70 0.46
CA ASP A 135 -32.93 -5.11 0.71
C ASP A 135 -32.61 -5.30 2.21
N GLU A 136 -33.61 -5.76 2.99
CA GLU A 136 -33.48 -6.00 4.43
C GLU A 136 -32.51 -7.14 4.78
N SER A 137 -32.00 -7.89 3.80
CA SER A 137 -31.38 -9.20 3.99
C SER A 137 -29.85 -9.21 4.17
N SER A 138 -29.13 -8.08 4.08
CA SER A 138 -27.68 -8.08 4.35
C SER A 138 -27.41 -8.09 5.86
N SER A 139 -27.21 -9.28 6.42
CA SER A 139 -26.99 -9.54 7.85
C SER A 139 -25.90 -8.66 8.48
N GLU A 140 -26.22 -8.11 9.67
CA GLU A 140 -25.31 -7.33 10.56
C GLU A 140 -24.13 -8.13 11.12
N SER A 141 -24.00 -9.38 10.70
CA SER A 141 -23.13 -10.34 11.34
C SER A 141 -21.95 -10.76 10.46
N ASP A 142 -20.84 -11.09 11.10
CA ASP A 142 -19.98 -12.13 10.53
C ASP A 142 -20.81 -13.40 10.30
N GLY A 143 -20.34 -14.37 9.52
CA GLY A 143 -21.06 -15.63 9.26
C GLY A 143 -21.45 -16.43 10.52
N GLU A 144 -21.13 -15.94 11.72
CA GLU A 144 -21.42 -16.49 13.05
C GLU A 144 -22.44 -15.68 13.88
N GLY A 145 -23.04 -14.61 13.35
CA GLY A 145 -24.08 -13.86 14.08
C GLY A 145 -23.59 -12.71 14.97
N LYS A 146 -22.29 -12.34 14.96
CA LYS A 146 -21.75 -11.26 15.81
C LYS A 146 -21.57 -9.94 15.03
N PRO A 147 -21.84 -8.76 15.65
CA PRO A 147 -21.62 -7.47 14.99
C PRO A 147 -20.15 -7.28 14.57
N TRP A 148 -19.91 -6.86 13.33
CA TRP A 148 -18.56 -6.64 12.76
C TRP A 148 -17.68 -5.64 13.53
N LEU A 149 -18.29 -4.75 14.32
CA LEU A 149 -17.61 -3.77 15.18
C LEU A 149 -18.32 -3.73 16.54
N SER A 150 -17.57 -4.00 17.61
CA SER A 150 -18.04 -3.75 18.98
C SER A 150 -17.89 -2.27 19.35
N GLU A 151 -18.50 -1.86 20.47
CA GLU A 151 -18.35 -0.51 21.01
C GLU A 151 -16.89 -0.17 21.35
N PHE A 152 -16.13 -1.19 21.75
CA PHE A 152 -14.70 -1.12 22.04
C PHE A 152 -13.80 -1.25 20.80
N SER A 153 -14.36 -1.38 19.60
CA SER A 153 -13.56 -1.54 18.38
C SER A 153 -12.98 -0.19 17.91
N SER A 154 -11.67 -0.15 17.70
CA SER A 154 -10.99 1.04 17.18
C SER A 154 -11.48 1.39 15.78
N ARG A 155 -11.88 2.66 15.60
CA ARG A 155 -12.26 3.25 14.31
C ARG A 155 -11.15 4.10 13.69
N SER A 156 -9.92 3.94 14.18
CA SER A 156 -8.72 4.38 13.45
C SER A 156 -8.64 3.61 12.16
N GLU A 157 -8.25 4.25 11.07
CA GLU A 157 -8.10 3.56 9.78
C GLU A 157 -6.70 3.04 9.60
N VAL A 158 -6.60 1.81 9.10
CA VAL A 158 -5.36 1.25 8.56
C VAL A 158 -5.01 1.99 7.28
N ALA A 159 -3.89 2.71 7.27
CA ALA A 159 -3.40 3.44 6.10
C ALA A 159 -2.82 2.50 5.05
N SER A 160 -1.91 1.66 5.50
CA SER A 160 -1.26 0.60 4.75
C SER A 160 -1.12 -0.61 5.65
N CYS A 161 -1.20 -1.80 5.07
CA CYS A 161 -0.93 -3.06 5.73
C CYS A 161 0.02 -3.91 4.87
N SER A 162 0.85 -4.69 5.56
CA SER A 162 1.82 -5.63 4.97
C SER A 162 1.10 -6.72 4.17
N TYR A 163 1.82 -7.45 3.32
CA TYR A 163 1.20 -8.52 2.54
C TYR A 163 0.80 -9.71 3.41
N GLU A 164 1.51 -9.96 4.49
CA GLU A 164 1.17 -10.94 5.53
C GLU A 164 -0.16 -10.57 6.20
N ALA A 165 -0.38 -9.29 6.52
CA ALA A 165 -1.67 -8.82 7.02
C ALA A 165 -2.78 -8.93 5.97
N ARG A 166 -2.45 -8.74 4.68
CA ARG A 166 -3.42 -8.92 3.58
C ARG A 166 -3.80 -10.39 3.39
N GLU A 167 -2.89 -11.32 3.61
CA GLU A 167 -3.18 -12.75 3.58
C GLU A 167 -4.23 -13.12 4.64
N ALA A 168 -4.10 -12.53 5.85
CA ALA A 168 -5.10 -12.63 6.92
C ALA A 168 -6.41 -11.84 6.67
N GLY A 169 -6.58 -11.22 5.49
CA GLY A 169 -7.81 -10.49 5.13
C GLY A 169 -7.83 -9.00 5.49
N VAL A 170 -6.79 -8.46 6.13
CA VAL A 170 -6.70 -7.01 6.42
C VAL A 170 -6.55 -6.23 5.12
N ARG A 171 -7.16 -5.03 5.03
CA ARG A 171 -7.13 -4.18 3.83
C ARG A 171 -6.86 -2.72 4.21
N ASN A 172 -6.22 -1.98 3.30
CA ASN A 172 -6.09 -0.53 3.44
C ASN A 172 -7.47 0.12 3.50
N GLY A 173 -7.65 1.11 4.38
CA GLY A 173 -8.92 1.79 4.62
C GLY A 173 -9.86 1.06 5.59
N MET A 174 -9.54 -0.16 6.02
CA MET A 174 -10.30 -0.86 7.05
C MET A 174 -10.13 -0.18 8.42
N TYR A 175 -11.15 -0.25 9.28
CA TYR A 175 -10.99 0.14 10.68
C TYR A 175 -10.12 -0.86 11.44
N LEU A 176 -9.23 -0.34 12.29
CA LEU A 176 -8.26 -1.14 13.04
C LEU A 176 -8.93 -2.19 13.93
N GLY A 177 -10.08 -1.90 14.54
CA GLY A 177 -10.80 -2.88 15.35
C GLY A 177 -11.28 -4.09 14.53
N SER A 178 -11.72 -3.87 13.29
CA SER A 178 -12.06 -4.97 12.37
C SER A 178 -10.80 -5.70 11.89
N ALA A 179 -9.70 -4.98 11.63
CA ALA A 179 -8.42 -5.57 11.25
C ALA A 179 -7.86 -6.49 12.35
N LEU A 180 -7.92 -6.06 13.62
CA LEU A 180 -7.52 -6.85 14.79
C LEU A 180 -8.41 -8.07 15.04
N ARG A 181 -9.66 -8.05 14.57
CA ARG A 181 -10.50 -9.25 14.60
C ARG A 181 -10.05 -10.29 13.57
N LEU A 182 -9.72 -9.83 12.36
CA LEU A 182 -9.23 -10.70 11.29
C LEU A 182 -7.82 -11.23 11.56
N CYS A 183 -6.99 -10.42 12.22
CA CYS A 183 -5.59 -10.71 12.52
C CYS A 183 -5.27 -10.21 13.95
N PRO A 184 -5.52 -11.02 14.99
CA PRO A 184 -5.28 -10.63 16.39
C PRO A 184 -3.82 -10.29 16.72
N GLU A 185 -2.88 -10.85 15.98
CA GLU A 185 -1.43 -10.66 16.10
C GLU A 185 -0.90 -9.41 15.35
N LEU A 186 -1.78 -8.69 14.64
CA LEU A 186 -1.44 -7.50 13.84
C LEU A 186 -0.69 -6.45 14.66
N LYS A 187 0.50 -6.09 14.19
CA LYS A 187 1.34 -5.05 14.81
C LYS A 187 1.06 -3.70 14.18
N THR A 188 0.80 -2.69 14.99
CA THR A 188 0.60 -1.32 14.52
C THR A 188 1.86 -0.49 14.67
N VAL A 189 2.26 0.22 13.61
CA VAL A 189 3.37 1.18 13.63
C VAL A 189 2.86 2.61 13.36
N PRO A 190 3.53 3.64 13.90
CA PRO A 190 3.15 5.03 13.67
C PRO A 190 3.48 5.48 12.23
N TYR A 191 2.99 6.66 11.86
CA TYR A 191 3.33 7.30 10.59
C TYR A 191 4.75 7.89 10.63
N ASP A 192 5.46 7.79 9.51
CA ASP A 192 6.76 8.41 9.27
C ASP A 192 6.70 9.29 8.01
N PHE A 193 6.09 10.46 8.13
CA PHE A 193 5.83 11.35 6.98
C PHE A 193 7.11 11.84 6.30
N GLU A 194 8.19 12.08 7.05
CA GLU A 194 9.48 12.47 6.48
C GLU A 194 10.11 11.29 5.72
N GLY A 195 10.10 10.08 6.28
CA GLY A 195 10.57 8.89 5.58
C GLY A 195 9.79 8.61 4.28
N TYR A 196 8.47 8.82 4.28
CA TYR A 196 7.67 8.68 3.05
C TYR A 196 8.10 9.69 1.98
N LYS A 197 8.32 10.94 2.38
CA LYS A 197 8.76 12.00 1.46
C LYS A 197 10.16 11.72 0.91
N GLU A 198 11.10 11.32 1.76
CA GLU A 198 12.46 10.92 1.37
C GLU A 198 12.44 9.81 0.32
N VAL A 199 11.76 8.69 0.61
CA VAL A 199 11.68 7.55 -0.31
C VAL A 199 11.02 7.93 -1.63
N SER A 200 9.99 8.79 -1.59
CA SER A 200 9.34 9.29 -2.80
C SER A 200 10.32 10.10 -3.67
N TYR A 201 11.11 11.00 -3.08
CA TYR A 201 12.15 11.72 -3.83
C TYR A 201 13.16 10.76 -4.45
N THR A 202 13.63 9.77 -3.68
CA THR A 202 14.56 8.76 -4.17
C THR A 202 13.98 7.95 -5.32
N LEU A 203 12.70 7.55 -5.25
CA LEU A 203 11.98 6.87 -6.33
C LEU A 203 11.99 7.71 -7.62
N TYR A 204 11.48 8.95 -7.55
CA TYR A 204 11.38 9.83 -8.72
C TYR A 204 12.77 10.16 -9.31
N ASN A 205 13.76 10.43 -8.46
CA ASN A 205 15.13 10.68 -8.90
C ASN A 205 15.77 9.46 -9.56
N THR A 206 15.59 8.27 -8.98
CA THR A 206 16.13 7.03 -9.54
C THR A 206 15.55 6.76 -10.91
N VAL A 207 14.24 6.93 -11.10
CA VAL A 207 13.61 6.75 -12.43
C VAL A 207 14.05 7.84 -13.42
N ALA A 208 14.20 9.08 -12.96
CA ALA A 208 14.66 10.21 -13.79
C ALA A 208 16.07 10.02 -14.36
N GLU A 209 16.91 9.20 -13.72
CA GLU A 209 18.23 8.83 -14.24
C GLU A 209 18.16 7.96 -15.52
N TYR A 210 17.00 7.37 -15.85
CA TYR A 210 16.80 6.55 -17.07
C TYR A 210 16.04 7.29 -18.15
N THR A 211 14.96 7.97 -17.77
CA THR A 211 14.09 8.72 -18.67
C THR A 211 13.37 9.83 -17.91
N LEU A 212 13.06 10.92 -18.62
CA LEU A 212 12.21 11.99 -18.11
C LEU A 212 10.77 11.88 -18.60
N ASP A 213 10.43 10.88 -19.42
CA ASP A 213 9.06 10.63 -19.89
C ASP A 213 8.19 10.01 -18.79
N ILE A 214 8.13 10.72 -17.66
CA ILE A 214 7.47 10.35 -16.42
C ILE A 214 6.11 11.08 -16.33
N GLU A 215 5.09 10.38 -15.85
CA GLU A 215 3.87 10.98 -15.32
C GLU A 215 3.73 10.59 -13.85
N ALA A 216 3.76 11.60 -12.97
CA ALA A 216 3.54 11.41 -11.54
C ALA A 216 2.07 11.09 -11.24
N VAL A 217 1.81 9.95 -10.57
CA VAL A 217 0.46 9.57 -10.14
C VAL A 217 0.23 9.95 -8.68
N SER A 218 1.12 9.49 -7.79
CA SER A 218 1.14 9.75 -6.35
C SER A 218 2.58 9.92 -5.84
N CYS A 219 2.79 9.89 -4.53
CA CYS A 219 4.14 9.88 -3.95
C CYS A 219 4.91 8.57 -4.21
N ASP A 220 4.19 7.47 -4.38
CA ASP A 220 4.72 6.10 -4.49
C ASP A 220 4.42 5.41 -5.83
N GLU A 221 3.75 6.11 -6.75
CA GLU A 221 3.25 5.57 -8.01
C GLU A 221 3.55 6.53 -9.17
N LEU A 222 4.09 6.01 -10.28
CA LEU A 222 4.35 6.77 -11.50
C LEU A 222 4.23 5.89 -12.76
N TYR A 223 3.96 6.55 -13.90
CA TYR A 223 4.10 5.94 -15.22
C TYR A 223 5.37 6.44 -15.90
N ILE A 224 5.96 5.59 -16.74
CA ILE A 224 6.96 5.99 -17.74
C ILE A 224 6.56 5.50 -19.13
N ASP A 225 6.78 6.33 -20.15
CA ASP A 225 6.87 5.85 -21.53
C ASP A 225 8.32 5.41 -21.76
N CYS A 226 8.52 4.10 -21.92
CA CYS A 226 9.85 3.52 -22.11
C CYS A 226 10.10 3.06 -23.55
N THR A 227 9.24 3.45 -24.49
CA THR A 227 9.33 3.03 -25.90
C THR A 227 10.68 3.38 -26.53
N SER A 228 11.13 4.63 -26.39
CA SER A 228 12.42 5.11 -26.92
C SER A 228 13.59 4.45 -26.20
N LEU A 229 13.54 4.42 -24.86
CA LEU A 229 14.58 3.84 -24.01
C LEU A 229 14.86 2.38 -24.35
N ILE A 230 13.82 1.56 -24.53
CA ILE A 230 13.97 0.13 -24.84
C ILE A 230 14.59 -0.06 -26.23
N ARG A 231 14.18 0.73 -27.23
CA ARG A 231 14.75 0.68 -28.59
C ARG A 231 16.23 1.09 -28.59
N GLU A 232 16.56 2.21 -27.97
CA GLU A 232 17.93 2.75 -27.94
C GLU A 232 18.89 1.81 -27.20
N MET A 233 18.43 1.20 -26.11
CA MET A 233 19.25 0.30 -25.30
C MET A 233 19.23 -1.15 -25.76
N ARG A 234 18.40 -1.49 -26.77
CA ARG A 234 18.26 -2.83 -27.38
C ARG A 234 18.03 -3.91 -26.31
N MET A 235 16.96 -3.76 -25.54
CA MET A 235 16.62 -4.65 -24.41
C MET A 235 15.17 -5.12 -24.45
N LYS A 236 14.83 -6.14 -23.65
CA LYS A 236 13.43 -6.54 -23.44
C LYS A 236 12.75 -5.67 -22.38
N PRO A 237 11.42 -5.45 -22.46
CA PRO A 237 10.70 -4.69 -21.44
C PRO A 237 10.88 -5.25 -20.02
N LEU A 238 10.89 -6.58 -19.86
CA LEU A 238 11.10 -7.21 -18.55
C LEU A 238 12.51 -6.98 -17.99
N ASP A 239 13.54 -6.82 -18.83
CA ASP A 239 14.88 -6.50 -18.35
C ASP A 239 14.92 -5.09 -17.74
N LEU A 240 14.24 -4.11 -18.38
CA LEU A 240 14.07 -2.76 -17.81
C LEU A 240 13.38 -2.81 -16.44
N ALA A 241 12.28 -3.58 -16.32
CA ALA A 241 11.60 -3.75 -15.04
C ALA A 241 12.52 -4.31 -13.96
N THR A 242 13.34 -5.32 -14.28
CA THR A 242 14.29 -5.90 -13.33
C THR A 242 15.33 -4.88 -12.86
N ILE A 243 15.89 -4.10 -13.79
CA ILE A 243 16.88 -3.08 -13.47
C ILE A 243 16.27 -1.99 -12.58
N LEU A 244 15.11 -1.45 -12.97
CA LEU A 244 14.44 -0.39 -12.20
C LEU A 244 14.08 -0.87 -10.79
N ARG A 245 13.50 -2.07 -10.66
CA ARG A 245 13.13 -2.64 -9.35
C ARG A 245 14.34 -2.81 -8.46
N ARG A 246 15.45 -3.34 -8.99
CA ARG A 246 16.69 -3.51 -8.24
C ARG A 246 17.24 -2.16 -7.77
N ASP A 247 17.41 -1.21 -8.68
CA ASP A 247 17.98 0.10 -8.35
C ASP A 247 17.10 0.88 -7.36
N ILE A 248 15.77 0.78 -7.47
CA ILE A 248 14.83 1.34 -6.49
C ILE A 248 15.02 0.65 -5.14
N GLN A 249 15.03 -0.68 -5.10
CA GLN A 249 15.18 -1.46 -3.85
C GLN A 249 16.52 -1.19 -3.16
N GLU A 250 17.62 -1.09 -3.91
CA GLU A 250 18.96 -0.81 -3.38
C GLU A 250 19.05 0.59 -2.74
N ARG A 251 18.37 1.59 -3.31
CA ARG A 251 18.45 2.98 -2.84
C ARG A 251 17.41 3.35 -1.80
N THR A 252 16.24 2.73 -1.85
CA THR A 252 15.11 3.03 -0.96
C THR A 252 14.96 2.02 0.16
N GLU A 253 15.62 0.87 0.05
CA GLU A 253 15.40 -0.32 0.90
C GLU A 253 13.96 -0.85 0.86
N CYS A 254 13.15 -0.37 -0.09
CA CYS A 254 11.73 -0.68 -0.22
C CYS A 254 11.43 -1.39 -1.55
N PRO A 255 10.59 -2.44 -1.54
CA PRO A 255 10.23 -3.15 -2.76
C PRO A 255 9.28 -2.33 -3.63
N SER A 256 9.41 -2.53 -4.94
CA SER A 256 8.48 -2.01 -5.94
C SER A 256 8.07 -3.11 -6.90
N SER A 257 6.84 -2.98 -7.40
CA SER A 257 6.31 -3.83 -8.46
C SER A 257 6.14 -3.04 -9.75
N VAL A 258 6.47 -3.67 -10.87
CA VAL A 258 6.46 -3.01 -12.19
C VAL A 258 5.59 -3.78 -13.17
N GLY A 259 4.56 -3.12 -13.68
CA GLY A 259 3.68 -3.63 -14.72
C GLY A 259 3.97 -2.93 -16.04
N ILE A 260 4.01 -3.69 -17.13
CA ILE A 260 4.26 -3.17 -18.46
C ILE A 260 3.13 -3.58 -19.40
N GLY A 261 2.71 -2.66 -20.26
CA GLY A 261 1.76 -2.94 -21.35
C GLY A 261 1.82 -1.87 -22.43
N SER A 262 0.95 -1.98 -23.44
CA SER A 262 0.96 -1.07 -24.59
C SER A 262 0.33 0.31 -24.32
N ASN A 263 -0.32 0.48 -23.18
CA ASN A 263 -0.92 1.72 -22.72
C ASN A 263 -1.01 1.76 -21.18
N LYS A 264 -1.46 2.90 -20.63
CA LYS A 264 -1.52 3.14 -19.17
C LYS A 264 -2.45 2.18 -18.43
N LEU A 265 -3.59 1.83 -19.02
CA LEU A 265 -4.53 0.88 -18.43
C LEU A 265 -3.89 -0.49 -18.28
N GLN A 266 -3.32 -1.02 -19.38
CA GLN A 266 -2.65 -2.30 -19.40
C GLN A 266 -1.48 -2.34 -18.41
N ALA A 267 -0.63 -1.31 -18.40
CA ALA A 267 0.49 -1.22 -17.46
C ALA A 267 0.02 -1.25 -15.99
N ARG A 268 -1.06 -0.52 -15.65
CA ARG A 268 -1.61 -0.50 -14.29
C ARG A 268 -2.14 -1.87 -13.85
N LEU A 269 -2.89 -2.54 -14.73
CA LEU A 269 -3.44 -3.86 -14.45
C LEU A 269 -2.34 -4.92 -14.38
N ALA A 270 -1.32 -4.81 -15.23
CA ALA A 270 -0.12 -5.63 -15.15
C ALA A 270 0.59 -5.47 -13.80
N THR A 271 0.68 -4.26 -13.25
CA THR A 271 1.26 -4.06 -11.91
C THR A 271 0.45 -4.74 -10.83
N LYS A 272 -0.89 -4.71 -10.93
CA LYS A 272 -1.74 -5.44 -9.99
C LYS A 272 -1.46 -6.95 -10.03
N ARG A 273 -1.21 -7.52 -11.21
CA ARG A 273 -0.79 -8.93 -11.36
C ARG A 273 0.62 -9.19 -10.86
N ALA A 274 1.51 -8.20 -10.95
CA ALA A 274 2.90 -8.28 -10.55
C ALA A 274 3.12 -8.23 -9.03
N LYS A 275 2.21 -7.60 -8.27
CA LYS A 275 2.33 -7.45 -6.81
C LYS A 275 2.18 -8.79 -6.08
N PRO A 276 2.93 -9.03 -4.98
CA PRO A 276 4.00 -8.20 -4.40
C PRO A 276 5.39 -8.43 -5.02
N ASN A 277 6.27 -7.42 -4.91
CA ASN A 277 7.68 -7.41 -5.28
C ASN A 277 7.96 -8.19 -6.57
N GLY A 278 7.22 -7.87 -7.62
CA GLY A 278 7.27 -8.62 -8.86
C GLY A 278 7.22 -7.72 -10.08
N GLN A 279 7.23 -8.36 -11.24
CA GLN A 279 7.12 -7.68 -12.52
C GLN A 279 6.27 -8.51 -13.47
N PHE A 280 5.51 -7.83 -14.32
CA PHE A 280 4.67 -8.49 -15.31
C PHE A 280 4.61 -7.65 -16.58
N TYR A 281 4.79 -8.29 -17.74
CA TYR A 281 4.63 -7.66 -19.05
C TYR A 281 3.43 -8.30 -19.74
N LEU A 282 2.37 -7.51 -19.91
CA LEU A 282 1.19 -7.92 -20.67
C LEU A 282 1.48 -7.75 -22.16
N GLN A 283 1.73 -8.87 -22.85
CA GLN A 283 2.04 -8.83 -24.28
C GLN A 283 0.78 -8.54 -25.10
N PRO A 284 0.89 -7.88 -26.28
CA PRO A 284 -0.26 -7.56 -27.12
C PRO A 284 -1.17 -8.77 -27.43
N VAL A 285 -0.57 -9.94 -27.66
CA VAL A 285 -1.30 -11.19 -27.96
C VAL A 285 -2.10 -11.74 -26.77
N GLU A 286 -1.75 -11.35 -25.54
CA GLU A 286 -2.39 -11.83 -24.30
C GLU A 286 -3.48 -10.88 -23.81
N VAL A 287 -3.59 -9.66 -24.36
CA VAL A 287 -4.46 -8.59 -23.83
C VAL A 287 -5.92 -9.03 -23.73
N LEU A 288 -6.50 -9.61 -24.79
CA LEU A 288 -7.92 -9.97 -24.79
C LEU A 288 -8.25 -11.02 -23.72
N ASN A 289 -7.42 -12.07 -23.61
CA ASN A 289 -7.59 -13.13 -22.63
C ASN A 289 -7.39 -12.59 -21.21
N PHE A 290 -6.32 -11.82 -20.98
CA PHE A 290 -6.06 -11.17 -19.71
C PHE A 290 -7.23 -10.30 -19.28
N MET A 291 -7.73 -9.45 -20.18
CA MET A 291 -8.84 -8.57 -19.88
C MET A 291 -10.11 -9.33 -19.55
N SER A 292 -10.37 -10.51 -20.13
CA SER A 292 -11.60 -11.26 -19.85
C SER A 292 -11.78 -11.62 -18.37
N GLU A 293 -10.67 -11.84 -17.65
CA GLU A 293 -10.65 -12.25 -16.23
C GLU A 293 -10.64 -11.07 -15.26
N VAL A 294 -10.44 -9.84 -15.75
CA VAL A 294 -10.32 -8.64 -14.90
C VAL A 294 -11.67 -8.30 -14.26
N ASP A 295 -11.69 -8.23 -12.93
CA ASP A 295 -12.85 -7.73 -12.19
C ASP A 295 -13.09 -6.25 -12.53
N VAL A 296 -14.34 -5.84 -12.76
CA VAL A 296 -14.64 -4.45 -13.14
C VAL A 296 -14.24 -3.43 -12.08
N TYR A 297 -14.13 -3.82 -10.80
CA TYR A 297 -13.63 -2.95 -9.73
C TYR A 297 -12.15 -2.58 -9.88
N ASP A 298 -11.41 -3.33 -10.70
CA ASP A 298 -9.99 -3.06 -10.98
C ASP A 298 -9.79 -2.06 -12.12
N LEU A 299 -10.86 -1.78 -12.88
CA LEU A 299 -10.80 -0.77 -13.93
C LEU A 299 -10.66 0.63 -13.32
N PRO A 300 -9.69 1.44 -13.78
CA PRO A 300 -9.54 2.82 -13.36
C PRO A 300 -10.83 3.61 -13.60
N GLY A 301 -11.35 4.23 -12.53
CA GLY A 301 -12.59 5.00 -12.54
C GLY A 301 -13.82 4.25 -12.05
N VAL A 302 -13.76 2.93 -11.87
CA VAL A 302 -14.86 2.13 -11.30
C VAL A 302 -14.76 2.08 -9.78
N GLY A 303 -15.40 3.02 -9.11
CA GLY A 303 -15.56 3.01 -7.65
C GLY A 303 -16.80 2.23 -7.19
N ARG A 304 -17.02 2.15 -5.87
CA ARG A 304 -18.18 1.48 -5.24
C ARG A 304 -19.51 1.75 -5.95
N SER A 305 -19.85 3.02 -6.19
CA SER A 305 -21.12 3.40 -6.81
C SER A 305 -21.28 2.85 -8.23
N MET A 306 -20.23 2.91 -9.05
CA MET A 306 -20.29 2.35 -10.41
C MET A 306 -20.30 0.82 -10.37
N GLY A 307 -19.51 0.21 -9.50
CA GLY A 307 -19.47 -1.23 -9.33
C GLY A 307 -20.81 -1.82 -8.89
N TYR A 308 -21.57 -1.16 -8.01
CA TYR A 308 -22.93 -1.56 -7.69
C TYR A 308 -23.86 -1.50 -8.91
N LYS A 309 -23.80 -0.42 -9.70
CA LYS A 309 -24.61 -0.27 -10.90
C LYS A 309 -24.23 -1.27 -12.00
N LEU A 310 -22.96 -1.66 -12.09
CA LEU A 310 -22.52 -2.75 -12.96
C LEU A 310 -23.04 -4.10 -12.45
N LYS A 311 -22.98 -4.34 -11.13
CA LYS A 311 -23.54 -5.54 -10.53
C LYS A 311 -25.04 -5.69 -10.77
N SER A 312 -25.82 -4.60 -10.74
CA SER A 312 -27.25 -4.63 -11.09
C SER A 312 -27.51 -4.93 -12.57
N LEU A 313 -26.50 -4.78 -13.44
CA LEU A 313 -26.53 -5.23 -14.84
C LEU A 313 -25.95 -6.65 -15.00
N ASN A 314 -25.76 -7.39 -13.90
CA ASN A 314 -25.09 -8.70 -13.87
C ASN A 314 -23.66 -8.68 -14.44
N VAL A 315 -22.97 -7.55 -14.32
CA VAL A 315 -21.58 -7.39 -14.75
C VAL A 315 -20.66 -7.50 -13.54
N ARG A 316 -19.76 -8.49 -13.56
CA ARG A 316 -18.69 -8.65 -12.57
C ARG A 316 -17.30 -8.56 -13.19
N THR A 317 -17.14 -9.14 -14.37
CA THR A 317 -15.87 -9.17 -15.09
C THR A 317 -15.91 -8.25 -16.29
N CYS A 318 -14.74 -7.94 -16.83
CA CYS A 318 -14.63 -7.24 -18.10
C CYS A 318 -15.22 -8.07 -19.25
N LEU A 319 -15.20 -9.41 -19.20
CA LEU A 319 -15.91 -10.25 -20.17
C LEU A 319 -17.41 -9.98 -20.15
N ASP A 320 -18.03 -9.92 -18.96
CA ASP A 320 -19.46 -9.57 -18.84
C ASP A 320 -19.71 -8.17 -19.41
N LEU A 321 -18.83 -7.21 -19.10
CA LEU A 321 -18.93 -5.83 -19.56
C LEU A 321 -18.75 -5.71 -21.09
N GLN A 322 -17.96 -6.58 -21.71
CA GLN A 322 -17.79 -6.62 -23.17
C GLN A 322 -19.09 -7.00 -23.88
N ASN A 323 -19.95 -7.80 -23.24
CA ASN A 323 -21.25 -8.21 -23.77
C ASN A 323 -22.33 -7.12 -23.64
N VAL A 324 -22.07 -6.05 -22.89
CA VAL A 324 -23.03 -4.94 -22.75
C VAL A 324 -22.91 -3.99 -23.96
N PRO A 325 -24.01 -3.69 -24.68
CA PRO A 325 -23.99 -2.75 -25.80
C PRO A 325 -23.53 -1.35 -25.37
N LEU A 326 -22.77 -0.67 -26.23
CA LEU A 326 -22.29 0.69 -25.98
C LEU A 326 -23.45 1.68 -25.72
N SER A 327 -24.58 1.51 -26.41
CA SER A 327 -25.78 2.34 -26.21
C SER A 327 -26.32 2.23 -24.77
N THR A 328 -26.38 1.02 -24.21
CA THR A 328 -26.76 0.77 -22.81
C THR A 328 -25.76 1.42 -21.86
N LEU A 329 -24.45 1.26 -22.08
CA LEU A 329 -23.44 1.88 -21.23
C LEU A 329 -23.53 3.42 -21.24
N LYS A 330 -23.77 4.02 -22.40
CA LYS A 330 -23.96 5.48 -22.51
C LYS A 330 -25.24 5.95 -21.83
N LYS A 331 -26.33 5.19 -21.95
CA LYS A 331 -27.60 5.48 -21.28
C LYS A 331 -27.43 5.43 -19.76
N GLU A 332 -26.76 4.40 -19.25
CA GLU A 332 -26.66 4.14 -17.82
C GLU A 332 -25.58 4.97 -17.10
N PHE A 333 -24.43 5.23 -17.74
CA PHE A 333 -23.27 5.88 -17.11
C PHE A 333 -22.96 7.28 -17.68
N GLY A 334 -23.70 7.71 -18.70
CA GLY A 334 -23.44 8.91 -19.47
C GLY A 334 -22.42 8.69 -20.58
N GLY A 335 -22.43 9.56 -21.59
CA GLY A 335 -21.67 9.38 -22.84
C GLY A 335 -20.18 9.08 -22.64
N LYS A 336 -19.48 9.94 -21.89
CA LYS A 336 -18.03 9.79 -21.66
C LYS A 336 -17.67 8.55 -20.86
N THR A 337 -18.36 8.31 -19.74
CA THR A 337 -18.09 7.17 -18.86
C THR A 337 -18.41 5.85 -19.56
N GLY A 338 -19.52 5.81 -20.31
CA GLY A 338 -19.90 4.65 -21.12
C GLY A 338 -18.86 4.31 -22.19
N ASP A 339 -18.34 5.32 -22.90
CA ASP A 339 -17.24 5.14 -23.86
C ASP A 339 -15.97 4.62 -23.16
N THR A 340 -15.60 5.20 -22.02
CA THR A 340 -14.44 4.75 -21.23
C THR A 340 -14.59 3.29 -20.79
N LEU A 341 -15.73 2.91 -20.22
CA LEU A 341 -15.99 1.52 -19.80
C LEU A 341 -15.89 0.54 -20.97
N TYR A 342 -16.49 0.90 -22.11
CA TYR A 342 -16.49 0.07 -23.31
C TYR A 342 -15.09 -0.16 -23.88
N LYS A 343 -14.24 0.88 -23.87
CA LYS A 343 -12.83 0.77 -24.30
C LYS A 343 -11.98 0.04 -23.26
N HIS A 344 -12.11 0.40 -21.98
CA HIS A 344 -11.30 -0.14 -20.90
C HIS A 344 -11.53 -1.64 -20.71
N CYS A 345 -12.76 -2.16 -20.81
CA CYS A 345 -12.99 -3.60 -20.68
C CYS A 345 -12.34 -4.43 -21.81
N ARG A 346 -11.87 -3.78 -22.89
CA ARG A 346 -11.14 -4.37 -24.02
C ARG A 346 -9.64 -4.06 -23.99
N GLY A 347 -9.13 -3.50 -22.89
CA GLY A 347 -7.72 -3.14 -22.74
C GLY A 347 -7.28 -1.93 -23.56
N ILE A 348 -8.23 -1.11 -24.05
CA ILE A 348 -7.96 0.06 -24.89
C ILE A 348 -7.93 1.32 -24.03
N ASP A 349 -6.80 2.03 -24.05
CA ASP A 349 -6.64 3.36 -23.47
C ASP A 349 -5.77 4.22 -24.38
N GLU A 350 -6.35 5.31 -24.90
CA GLU A 350 -5.70 6.22 -25.85
C GLU A 350 -4.91 7.34 -25.15
N ARG A 351 -4.98 7.42 -23.81
CA ARG A 351 -4.31 8.47 -23.05
C ARG A 351 -2.80 8.23 -23.05
N LEU A 352 -2.06 9.29 -23.37
CA LEU A 352 -0.60 9.28 -23.32
C LEU A 352 -0.10 9.51 -21.89
N VAL A 353 1.14 9.08 -21.64
CA VAL A 353 1.90 9.49 -20.45
C VAL A 353 2.13 10.99 -20.56
N ASN A 354 1.50 11.76 -19.68
CA ASN A 354 1.54 13.22 -19.70
C ASN A 354 2.42 13.74 -18.56
N SER A 355 3.59 14.26 -18.92
CA SER A 355 4.52 14.85 -17.97
C SER A 355 4.19 16.28 -17.55
N SER A 356 3.18 16.91 -18.14
CA SER A 356 2.78 18.28 -17.82
C SER A 356 1.49 18.29 -16.99
N HIS A 357 1.56 18.90 -15.80
CA HIS A 357 0.40 19.07 -14.93
C HIS A 357 0.13 20.55 -14.65
N GLN A 358 -0.98 21.06 -15.19
CA GLN A 358 -1.47 22.39 -14.83
C GLN A 358 -2.53 22.28 -13.73
N ARG A 359 -2.28 22.96 -12.60
CA ARG A 359 -3.22 23.02 -11.48
C ARG A 359 -4.46 23.82 -11.86
N LYS A 360 -5.64 23.26 -11.59
CA LYS A 360 -6.96 23.89 -11.89
C LYS A 360 -7.67 24.46 -10.66
N SER A 361 -7.29 24.01 -9.47
CA SER A 361 -7.85 24.49 -8.20
C SER A 361 -6.87 24.38 -7.04
N VAL A 362 -7.05 25.23 -6.03
CA VAL A 362 -6.41 25.16 -4.71
C VAL A 362 -7.50 25.10 -3.67
N SER A 363 -7.38 24.21 -2.68
CA SER A 363 -8.37 24.07 -1.62
C SER A 363 -7.75 23.65 -0.30
N ALA A 364 -8.48 23.92 0.78
CA ALA A 364 -8.24 23.42 2.12
C ALA A 364 -9.57 22.94 2.69
N GLU A 365 -9.62 21.73 3.22
CA GLU A 365 -10.84 21.09 3.69
C GLU A 365 -10.55 20.28 4.95
N VAL A 366 -11.40 20.47 5.96
CA VAL A 366 -11.30 19.84 7.27
C VAL A 366 -12.67 19.29 7.65
N ASN A 367 -12.78 17.96 7.66
CA ASN A 367 -14.01 17.22 7.97
C ASN A 367 -13.84 16.30 9.20
N TYR A 368 -12.93 16.68 10.09
CA TYR A 368 -12.62 15.99 11.34
C TYR A 368 -12.41 17.04 12.41
N GLY A 369 -12.86 16.81 13.65
CA GLY A 369 -12.66 17.74 14.77
C GLY A 369 -13.46 19.06 14.69
N ILE A 370 -14.34 19.23 13.70
CA ILE A 370 -15.20 20.41 13.58
C ILE A 370 -16.35 20.31 14.59
N ARG A 371 -16.26 21.10 15.67
CA ARG A 371 -17.27 21.22 16.73
C ARG A 371 -17.25 22.67 17.21
N PHE A 372 -18.38 23.35 17.10
CA PHE A 372 -18.55 24.72 17.58
C PHE A 372 -19.76 24.81 18.50
N GLN A 373 -19.70 25.65 19.52
CA GLN A 373 -20.83 25.99 20.39
C GLN A 373 -21.36 27.40 20.06
N LYS A 374 -20.49 28.29 19.58
CA LYS A 374 -20.81 29.69 19.28
C LYS A 374 -20.48 30.04 17.82
N GLU A 375 -21.25 30.95 17.24
CA GLU A 375 -21.00 31.46 15.87
C GLU A 375 -19.64 32.15 15.72
N GLU A 376 -19.14 32.76 16.79
CA GLU A 376 -17.83 33.42 16.83
C GLU A 376 -16.66 32.43 16.63
N GLU A 377 -16.81 31.20 17.15
CA GLU A 377 -15.81 30.14 17.01
C GLU A 377 -15.75 29.66 15.55
N ALA A 378 -16.90 29.42 14.94
CA ALA A 378 -16.99 29.08 13.51
C ALA A 378 -16.42 30.20 12.63
N THR A 379 -16.76 31.46 12.93
CA THR A 379 -16.25 32.64 12.23
C THR A 379 -14.72 32.72 12.30
N THR A 380 -14.14 32.46 13.47
CA THR A 380 -12.69 32.43 13.67
C THR A 380 -12.05 31.32 12.83
N PHE A 381 -12.64 30.13 12.82
CA PHE A 381 -12.14 29.01 12.03
C PHE A 381 -12.25 29.26 10.51
N PHE A 382 -13.32 29.88 10.02
CA PHE A 382 -13.43 30.29 8.62
C PHE A 382 -12.30 31.22 8.19
N LYS A 383 -11.90 32.17 9.06
CA LYS A 383 -10.76 33.06 8.81
C LYS A 383 -9.44 32.28 8.77
N GLN A 384 -9.22 31.38 9.73
CA GLN A 384 -8.02 30.52 9.75
C GLN A 384 -7.90 29.66 8.49
N LEU A 385 -8.99 28.99 8.08
CA LEU A 385 -9.00 28.16 6.87
C LEU A 385 -8.85 28.99 5.60
N SER A 386 -9.37 30.23 5.58
CA SER A 386 -9.16 31.17 4.47
C SER A 386 -7.70 31.61 4.36
N ALA A 387 -7.04 31.85 5.50
CA ALA A 387 -5.61 32.15 5.54
C ALA A 387 -4.77 30.98 5.02
N GLU A 388 -5.12 29.75 5.40
CA GLU A 388 -4.49 28.52 4.88
C GLU A 388 -4.62 28.40 3.35
N VAL A 389 -5.81 28.63 2.79
CA VAL A 389 -5.99 28.65 1.32
C VAL A 389 -5.17 29.75 0.66
N SER A 390 -5.12 30.94 1.26
CA SER A 390 -4.28 32.06 0.80
C SER A 390 -2.80 31.67 0.78
N ASN A 391 -2.30 31.02 1.84
CA ASN A 391 -0.91 30.58 1.91
C ASN A 391 -0.59 29.57 0.80
N ARG A 392 -1.45 28.56 0.61
CA ARG A 392 -1.30 27.58 -0.49
C ARG A 392 -1.33 28.23 -1.87
N LEU A 393 -2.15 29.26 -2.08
CA LEU A 393 -2.19 30.01 -3.34
C LEU A 393 -0.89 30.77 -3.59
N LYS A 394 -0.34 31.42 -2.55
CA LYS A 394 0.93 32.16 -2.61
C LYS A 394 2.12 31.25 -2.88
N GLU A 395 2.20 30.09 -2.21
CA GLU A 395 3.26 29.10 -2.40
C GLU A 395 3.38 28.64 -3.86
N VAL A 396 2.25 28.50 -4.55
CA VAL A 396 2.22 28.11 -5.98
C VAL A 396 2.14 29.30 -6.94
N ASN A 397 2.25 30.54 -6.45
CA ASN A 397 2.18 31.79 -7.22
C ASN A 397 0.91 31.94 -8.08
N LEU A 398 -0.25 31.50 -7.55
CA LEU A 398 -1.55 31.58 -8.23
C LEU A 398 -2.53 32.47 -7.48
N ARG A 399 -3.43 33.09 -8.24
CA ARG A 399 -4.65 33.76 -7.75
C ARG A 399 -5.87 33.11 -8.38
N GLY A 400 -7.03 33.21 -7.75
CA GLY A 400 -8.26 32.66 -8.33
C GLY A 400 -9.43 33.63 -8.33
N ARG A 401 -10.36 33.42 -9.28
CA ARG A 401 -11.56 34.26 -9.44
C ARG A 401 -12.84 33.66 -8.88
N ASN A 402 -12.84 32.38 -8.50
CA ASN A 402 -14.05 31.72 -8.04
C ASN A 402 -13.79 30.98 -6.73
N ILE A 403 -14.47 31.42 -5.67
CA ILE A 403 -14.43 30.83 -4.33
C ILE A 403 -15.66 29.92 -4.18
N THR A 404 -15.45 28.74 -3.62
CA THR A 404 -16.50 27.77 -3.32
C THR A 404 -16.38 27.35 -1.87
N LEU A 405 -17.46 27.52 -1.12
CA LEU A 405 -17.62 27.02 0.23
C LEU A 405 -18.39 25.70 0.17
N LYS A 406 -17.83 24.67 0.80
CA LYS A 406 -18.46 23.38 1.05
C LYS A 406 -18.60 23.22 2.56
N ILE A 407 -19.79 22.88 3.02
CA ILE A 407 -20.03 22.55 4.42
C ILE A 407 -20.68 21.17 4.54
N MET A 408 -20.27 20.42 5.54
CA MET A 408 -20.95 19.22 6.00
C MET A 408 -21.75 19.57 7.25
N ILE A 409 -23.03 19.26 7.22
CA ILE A 409 -24.01 19.56 8.26
C ILE A 409 -24.47 18.22 8.81
N ARG A 410 -24.52 18.07 10.13
CA ARG A 410 -25.06 16.85 10.76
C ARG A 410 -26.44 16.56 10.19
N ALA A 411 -26.65 15.33 9.73
CA ALA A 411 -27.93 14.91 9.18
C ALA A 411 -29.02 14.97 10.27
N LYS A 412 -30.26 15.17 9.85
CA LYS A 412 -31.40 15.13 10.77
C LYS A 412 -31.42 13.77 11.48
N ASP A 413 -31.70 13.80 12.79
CA ASP A 413 -31.76 12.62 13.67
C ASP A 413 -30.43 11.87 13.89
N ALA A 414 -29.32 12.31 13.27
CA ALA A 414 -28.02 11.72 13.53
C ALA A 414 -27.52 12.04 14.95
N PRO A 415 -26.83 11.11 15.63
CA PRO A 415 -26.25 11.36 16.95
C PRO A 415 -25.35 12.61 16.96
N ALA A 416 -25.35 13.33 18.08
CA ALA A 416 -24.44 14.47 18.26
C ALA A 416 -22.96 14.01 18.23
N GLU A 417 -22.69 12.88 18.89
CA GLU A 417 -21.40 12.21 18.93
C GLU A 417 -21.28 11.14 17.85
N ALA A 418 -20.28 11.31 16.98
CA ALA A 418 -20.05 10.41 15.86
C ALA A 418 -19.40 9.09 16.31
N ALA A 419 -19.71 8.02 15.57
CA ALA A 419 -19.16 6.70 15.76
C ALA A 419 -17.64 6.69 15.70
N LYS A 420 -17.04 7.39 14.73
CA LYS A 420 -15.60 7.67 14.75
C LYS A 420 -15.33 8.87 15.66
N PHE A 421 -14.41 8.73 16.62
CA PHE A 421 -14.03 9.82 17.51
C PHE A 421 -13.65 11.07 16.72
N LEU A 422 -14.30 12.20 17.03
CA LEU A 422 -14.19 13.48 16.30
C LEU A 422 -14.48 13.43 14.79
N GLY A 423 -15.00 12.31 14.27
CA GLY A 423 -15.44 12.21 12.88
C GLY A 423 -16.61 13.15 12.58
N HIS A 424 -16.85 13.41 11.30
CA HIS A 424 -18.00 14.20 10.87
C HIS A 424 -19.34 13.48 11.15
N GLY A 425 -19.35 12.14 11.18
CA GLY A 425 -20.57 11.34 11.37
C GLY A 425 -21.49 11.38 10.13
N ALA A 426 -22.76 11.02 10.30
CA ALA A 426 -23.75 11.13 9.22
C ALA A 426 -24.04 12.61 8.91
N CYS A 427 -23.84 13.02 7.64
CA CYS A 427 -23.98 14.40 7.23
C CYS A 427 -24.70 14.57 5.88
N ASP A 428 -25.32 15.73 5.75
CA ASP A 428 -25.69 16.35 4.50
C ASP A 428 -24.60 17.35 4.06
N TYR A 429 -24.50 17.57 2.76
CA TYR A 429 -23.47 18.45 2.20
C TYR A 429 -24.11 19.57 1.40
N VAL A 430 -23.64 20.79 1.65
CA VAL A 430 -24.09 21.99 0.94
C VAL A 430 -22.90 22.69 0.33
N THR A 431 -23.04 23.09 -0.93
CA THR A 431 -22.01 23.84 -1.66
C THR A 431 -22.59 25.16 -2.17
N ARG A 432 -21.82 26.23 -2.03
CA ARG A 432 -22.11 27.55 -2.60
C ARG A 432 -20.84 28.15 -3.20
N SER A 433 -20.99 28.92 -4.28
CA SER A 433 -19.86 29.52 -4.98
C SER A 433 -20.11 30.98 -5.30
N HIS A 434 -19.05 31.77 -5.30
CA HIS A 434 -19.06 33.17 -5.70
C HIS A 434 -17.94 33.46 -6.69
N LYS A 435 -18.30 34.05 -7.83
CA LYS A 435 -17.35 34.53 -8.84
C LYS A 435 -17.04 36.01 -8.57
N MET A 436 -15.78 36.29 -8.30
CA MET A 436 -15.24 37.63 -8.07
C MET A 436 -14.89 38.31 -9.41
N GLN A 437 -14.85 39.65 -9.41
CA GLN A 437 -14.44 40.44 -10.57
C GLN A 437 -12.93 40.32 -10.84
N HIS A 438 -12.12 40.37 -9.78
CA HIS A 438 -10.67 40.26 -9.85
C HIS A 438 -10.18 38.99 -9.15
N ALA A 439 -9.10 38.40 -9.67
CA ALA A 439 -8.46 37.25 -9.05
C ALA A 439 -7.73 37.68 -7.76
N THR A 440 -7.83 36.87 -6.70
CA THR A 440 -7.19 37.19 -5.41
C THR A 440 -6.55 35.95 -4.78
N ASP A 441 -5.54 36.22 -3.96
CA ASP A 441 -4.84 35.35 -3.03
C ASP A 441 -4.86 35.94 -1.60
N ASN A 442 -5.59 37.04 -1.39
CA ASN A 442 -5.66 37.75 -0.10
C ASN A 442 -6.62 37.04 0.87
N ALA A 443 -6.10 36.69 2.05
CA ALA A 443 -6.83 35.95 3.08
C ALA A 443 -8.11 36.66 3.54
N ASP A 444 -8.07 37.97 3.76
CA ASP A 444 -9.21 38.75 4.28
C ASP A 444 -10.35 38.83 3.26
N LEU A 445 -10.01 39.03 1.98
CA LEU A 445 -11.00 39.02 0.90
C LEU A 445 -11.63 37.64 0.74
N ILE A 446 -10.83 36.57 0.81
CA ILE A 446 -11.34 35.19 0.78
C ILE A 446 -12.29 34.96 1.96
N ALA A 447 -11.88 35.32 3.18
CA ALA A 447 -12.69 35.18 4.39
C ALA A 447 -14.00 35.96 4.31
N LYS A 448 -13.97 37.20 3.80
CA LYS A 448 -15.17 38.03 3.60
C LYS A 448 -16.18 37.34 2.68
N HIS A 449 -15.73 36.80 1.55
CA HIS A 449 -16.61 36.08 0.63
C HIS A 449 -17.12 34.76 1.21
N VAL A 450 -16.27 34.02 1.92
CA VAL A 450 -16.65 32.75 2.58
C VAL A 450 -17.71 32.99 3.66
N LEU A 451 -17.52 33.98 4.53
CA LEU A 451 -18.50 34.33 5.57
C LEU A 451 -19.82 34.82 4.97
N GLY A 452 -19.76 35.59 3.88
CA GLY A 452 -20.95 36.01 3.14
C GLY A 452 -21.71 34.84 2.49
N LEU A 453 -21.02 33.78 2.08
CA LEU A 453 -21.66 32.56 1.58
C LEU A 453 -22.25 31.73 2.73
N TYR A 454 -21.57 31.66 3.87
CA TYR A 454 -22.05 30.95 5.06
C TYR A 454 -23.33 31.57 5.63
N SER A 455 -23.39 32.90 5.75
CA SER A 455 -24.58 33.59 6.29
C SER A 455 -25.86 33.34 5.48
N GLN A 456 -25.73 33.16 4.15
CA GLN A 456 -26.85 32.83 3.27
C GLN A 456 -27.42 31.42 3.47
N LEU A 457 -26.68 30.54 4.14
CA LEU A 457 -27.11 29.16 4.39
C LEU A 457 -28.00 29.04 5.63
N SER A 458 -27.94 30.01 6.55
CA SER A 458 -28.70 30.01 7.81
C SER A 458 -28.56 28.72 8.62
N VAL A 459 -27.36 28.13 8.60
CA VAL A 459 -27.04 26.89 9.34
C VAL A 459 -26.38 27.27 10.67
N PRO A 460 -26.84 26.75 11.82
CA PRO A 460 -26.19 26.98 13.10
C PRO A 460 -24.78 26.37 13.15
N ALA A 461 -23.83 27.06 13.79
CA ALA A 461 -22.46 26.61 13.94
C ALA A 461 -22.34 25.24 14.65
N SER A 462 -23.26 24.93 15.57
CA SER A 462 -23.31 23.65 16.30
C SER A 462 -23.60 22.44 15.42
N GLU A 463 -24.20 22.65 14.25
CA GLU A 463 -24.53 21.59 13.29
C GLU A 463 -23.41 21.34 12.28
N LEU A 464 -22.39 22.20 12.24
CA LEU A 464 -21.25 22.02 11.35
C LEU A 464 -20.42 20.79 11.76
N ARG A 465 -20.01 20.02 10.75
CA ARG A 465 -19.20 18.81 10.90
C ARG A 465 -18.01 18.75 9.93
N GLY A 466 -18.00 19.64 8.93
CA GLY A 466 -16.93 19.74 7.95
C GLY A 466 -16.99 21.05 7.19
N ILE A 467 -15.81 21.61 6.87
CA ILE A 467 -15.69 22.89 6.16
C ILE A 467 -14.58 22.76 5.11
N GLY A 468 -14.90 23.11 3.87
CA GLY A 468 -13.97 23.18 2.75
C GLY A 468 -14.06 24.50 2.00
N ILE A 469 -12.91 25.10 1.73
CA ILE A 469 -12.79 26.30 0.89
C ILE A 469 -11.99 25.90 -0.36
N GLN A 470 -12.56 26.15 -1.52
CA GLN A 470 -11.94 25.86 -2.82
C GLN A 470 -11.89 27.12 -3.70
N VAL A 471 -10.72 27.38 -4.26
CA VAL A 471 -10.45 28.46 -5.19
C VAL A 471 -10.15 27.87 -6.57
N THR A 472 -10.83 28.39 -7.59
CA THR A 472 -10.81 27.93 -9.00
C THR A 472 -10.70 29.11 -9.95
N LYS A 473 -10.55 28.82 -11.26
CA LYS A 473 -10.24 29.83 -12.30
C LYS A 473 -8.93 30.55 -11.94
N LEU A 474 -7.88 29.73 -11.87
CA LEU A 474 -6.57 30.14 -11.41
C LEU A 474 -5.81 30.88 -12.51
N GLU A 475 -5.08 31.90 -12.12
CA GLU A 475 -4.27 32.76 -12.98
C GLU A 475 -2.90 32.97 -12.31
N ASN A 476 -1.84 32.97 -13.10
CA ASN A 476 -0.50 33.27 -12.60
C ASN A 476 -0.45 34.72 -12.12
N CYS A 477 0.20 34.94 -10.98
CA CYS A 477 0.61 36.28 -10.59
C CYS A 477 1.57 36.80 -11.66
N LYS A 478 1.21 37.90 -12.37
CA LYS A 478 2.17 38.57 -13.25
C LYS A 478 3.40 38.92 -12.40
N PRO A 479 4.63 38.61 -12.83
CA PRO A 479 5.79 39.16 -12.15
C PRO A 479 5.67 40.68 -12.24
N ALA A 480 5.74 41.35 -11.09
CA ALA A 480 5.97 42.79 -11.11
C ALA A 480 7.23 43.02 -11.94
N THR A 481 7.15 43.86 -12.97
CA THR A 481 8.31 44.32 -13.73
C THR A 481 9.25 45.02 -12.75
N GLY A 482 10.26 44.28 -12.28
CA GLY A 482 11.29 44.76 -11.36
C GLY A 482 11.69 43.71 -10.33
N GLY A 483 12.81 43.01 -10.55
CA GLY A 483 13.56 42.42 -9.43
C GLY A 483 14.10 40.99 -9.52
N ILE A 484 14.39 40.41 -10.70
CA ILE A 484 15.17 39.15 -10.79
C ILE A 484 16.68 39.41 -10.64
N LYS A 485 17.09 40.26 -9.69
CA LYS A 485 18.53 40.48 -9.40
C LYS A 485 18.92 40.39 -7.92
N ASN A 486 18.00 40.11 -7.00
CA ASN A 486 18.31 40.08 -5.56
C ASN A 486 18.24 38.70 -4.89
N PHE A 487 18.05 37.60 -5.63
CA PHE A 487 17.94 36.25 -5.04
C PHE A 487 19.13 35.31 -5.30
N LEU A 488 20.19 35.80 -5.95
CA LEU A 488 21.45 35.08 -6.13
C LEU A 488 22.64 35.98 -5.77
N LYS A 489 22.82 36.24 -4.47
CA LYS A 489 24.13 36.54 -3.88
C LYS A 489 24.20 35.87 -2.50
N PRO A 490 25.14 34.93 -2.28
CA PRO A 490 25.46 34.51 -0.93
C PRO A 490 26.15 35.68 -0.21
N LYS A 491 25.62 36.10 0.94
CA LYS A 491 26.32 36.99 1.86
C LYS A 491 27.44 36.19 2.54
N ILE A 492 28.65 36.32 2.02
CA ILE A 492 29.87 36.02 2.75
C ILE A 492 30.25 37.31 3.47
N GLU A 493 29.99 37.39 4.77
CA GLU A 493 30.61 38.40 5.63
C GLU A 493 31.86 37.76 6.25
N ARG A 494 33.04 38.27 5.83
CA ARG A 494 34.33 38.01 6.47
C ARG A 494 34.35 38.74 7.81
N ALA A 495 34.44 37.99 8.91
CA ALA A 495 34.85 38.53 10.21
C ALA A 495 36.26 38.00 10.52
N GLU A 496 37.13 38.92 10.91
CA GLU A 496 38.57 38.75 11.12
C GLU A 496 38.89 37.86 12.33
N ALA A 497 40.01 37.13 12.25
CA ALA A 497 40.51 36.23 13.27
C ALA A 497 41.32 36.95 14.36
N LYS A 498 41.11 36.59 15.63
CA LYS A 498 42.08 36.64 16.75
C LYS A 498 41.53 35.90 18.00
N PRO A 499 42.39 35.50 18.97
CA PRO A 499 42.80 34.10 19.14
C PRO A 499 42.22 33.37 20.37
N ALA A 500 42.48 32.07 20.41
CA ALA A 500 42.00 31.06 21.34
C ALA A 500 42.20 31.38 22.83
N LEU A 501 41.17 31.06 23.63
CA LEU A 501 41.24 30.87 25.07
C LEU A 501 40.39 29.64 25.45
N THR A 502 41.05 28.72 26.14
CA THR A 502 40.57 27.50 26.78
C THR A 502 39.62 27.80 27.95
N ALA A 503 38.48 27.12 28.04
CA ALA A 503 37.77 26.88 29.31
C ALA A 503 36.80 25.69 29.19
N GLU A 504 36.76 24.90 30.26
CA GLU A 504 36.18 23.57 30.41
C GLU A 504 34.64 23.55 30.50
N VAL A 505 34.04 22.42 30.10
CA VAL A 505 32.62 22.10 30.30
C VAL A 505 32.46 21.23 31.57
N PRO A 506 31.51 21.49 32.48
CA PRO A 506 31.39 20.76 33.74
C PRO A 506 30.88 19.33 33.53
N ARG A 507 31.51 18.37 34.24
CA ARG A 507 31.05 16.98 34.35
C ARG A 507 29.95 16.88 35.42
N ILE A 508 28.82 16.26 35.07
CA ILE A 508 27.84 15.74 36.03
C ILE A 508 28.17 14.26 36.26
N PRO A 509 28.24 13.75 37.51
CA PRO A 509 28.58 12.36 37.78
C PRO A 509 27.41 11.41 37.45
N VAL A 510 27.69 10.31 36.78
CA VAL A 510 26.78 9.17 36.64
C VAL A 510 27.16 8.15 37.71
N GLU A 511 26.27 7.90 38.66
CA GLU A 511 26.38 6.77 39.59
C GLU A 511 26.09 5.47 38.83
N THR A 512 27.03 4.53 38.84
CA THR A 512 26.86 3.16 38.38
C THR A 512 26.17 2.32 39.46
N GLU A 513 24.89 2.02 39.29
CA GLU A 513 24.27 0.90 40.00
C GLU A 513 24.81 -0.43 39.44
N LYS A 514 25.29 -1.30 40.35
CA LYS A 514 25.70 -2.67 40.01
C LYS A 514 24.44 -3.48 39.67
N LEU A 515 24.31 -3.87 38.40
CA LEU A 515 23.29 -4.80 37.93
C LEU A 515 23.49 -6.16 38.62
N GLN A 516 22.50 -6.65 39.38
CA GLN A 516 22.50 -8.03 39.88
C GLN A 516 22.03 -8.97 38.78
N LEU A 517 22.87 -9.93 38.40
CA LEU A 517 22.53 -10.97 37.42
C LEU A 517 21.55 -11.99 38.05
N PRO A 518 20.54 -12.46 37.29
CA PRO A 518 19.56 -13.43 37.77
C PRO A 518 20.20 -14.83 37.97
N PRO A 519 19.66 -15.66 38.89
CA PRO A 519 20.16 -17.02 39.13
C PRO A 519 19.83 -17.98 37.96
N MET A 520 20.60 -19.06 37.81
CA MET A 520 20.49 -20.04 36.72
C MET A 520 19.07 -20.61 36.52
N SER A 521 18.28 -20.72 37.59
CA SER A 521 16.89 -21.21 37.55
C SER A 521 15.92 -20.30 36.78
N GLN A 522 16.33 -19.08 36.43
CA GLN A 522 15.55 -18.12 35.64
C GLN A 522 16.03 -17.98 34.19
N ILE A 523 17.06 -18.76 33.80
CA ILE A 523 17.53 -18.78 32.42
C ILE A 523 16.75 -19.87 31.68
N ASP A 524 16.16 -19.47 30.55
CA ASP A 524 15.49 -20.39 29.64
C ASP A 524 16.53 -21.33 29.01
N GLN A 525 16.41 -22.62 29.30
CA GLN A 525 17.38 -23.64 28.93
C GLN A 525 17.44 -23.85 27.40
N ASP A 526 16.31 -23.70 26.71
CA ASP A 526 16.26 -23.88 25.25
C ASP A 526 16.98 -22.71 24.54
N VAL A 527 16.88 -21.51 25.12
CA VAL A 527 17.64 -20.34 24.66
C VAL A 527 19.13 -20.52 24.95
N PHE A 528 19.50 -20.97 26.16
CA PHE A 528 20.89 -21.21 26.54
C PHE A 528 21.55 -22.27 25.65
N ASP A 529 20.87 -23.38 25.38
CA ASP A 529 21.38 -24.49 24.58
C ASP A 529 21.53 -24.11 23.09
N SER A 530 20.77 -23.13 22.61
CA SER A 530 20.85 -22.60 21.23
C SER A 530 22.02 -21.62 20.99
N LEU A 531 22.73 -21.20 22.04
CA LEU A 531 23.84 -20.27 21.93
C LEU A 531 25.13 -20.94 21.39
N PRO A 532 26.00 -20.18 20.70
CA PRO A 532 27.37 -20.58 20.40
C PRO A 532 28.17 -20.95 21.67
N GLU A 533 29.08 -21.91 21.57
CA GLU A 533 29.85 -22.44 22.71
C GLU A 533 30.72 -21.39 23.41
N GLU A 534 31.18 -20.37 22.68
CA GLU A 534 31.93 -19.25 23.25
C GLU A 534 31.08 -18.39 24.18
N LEU A 535 29.82 -18.12 23.80
CA LEU A 535 28.88 -17.32 24.58
C LEU A 535 28.32 -18.09 25.77
N LYS A 536 28.11 -19.42 25.62
CA LYS A 536 27.75 -20.30 26.74
C LYS A 536 28.82 -20.27 27.84
N LYS A 537 30.11 -20.31 27.46
CA LYS A 537 31.23 -20.25 28.40
C LYS A 537 31.34 -18.90 29.09
N GLU A 538 31.11 -17.81 28.36
CA GLU A 538 31.10 -16.44 28.92
C GLU A 538 30.00 -16.28 29.98
N ILE A 539 28.78 -16.71 29.66
CA ILE A 539 27.63 -16.67 30.58
C ILE A 539 27.87 -17.54 31.82
N LEU A 540 28.41 -18.76 31.65
CA LEU A 540 28.74 -19.64 32.77
C LEU A 540 29.84 -19.06 33.68
N ASN A 541 30.83 -18.36 33.12
CA ASN A 541 31.88 -17.69 33.88
C ASN A 541 31.34 -16.49 34.67
N ASP A 542 30.45 -15.71 34.07
CA ASP A 542 29.82 -14.56 34.72
C ASP A 542 28.88 -14.98 35.87
N LEU A 543 28.17 -16.10 35.70
CA LEU A 543 27.31 -16.68 36.75
C LEU A 543 28.12 -17.33 37.88
N ALA A 544 29.27 -17.96 37.56
CA ALA A 544 30.19 -18.50 38.55
C ALA A 544 30.86 -17.39 39.39
N ALA A 545 31.21 -16.26 38.77
CA ALA A 545 31.71 -15.08 39.46
C ALA A 545 30.65 -14.42 40.37
N ALA A 546 29.36 -14.65 40.11
CA ALA A 546 28.24 -14.14 40.88
C ALA A 546 27.73 -15.09 42.00
N GLY A 547 28.31 -16.29 42.16
CA GLY A 547 28.06 -17.18 43.29
C GLY A 547 26.73 -17.95 43.27
N ALA A 548 26.04 -18.06 42.12
CA ALA A 548 24.77 -18.76 42.01
C ALA A 548 24.91 -20.14 41.37
N THR A 549 24.94 -21.22 42.17
CA THR A 549 24.83 -22.60 41.66
C THR A 549 23.78 -23.41 42.44
N SER A 550 22.79 -23.98 41.72
CA SER A 550 22.41 -25.42 41.82
C SER A 550 21.11 -25.81 41.07
N ALA A 551 21.20 -27.00 40.45
CA ALA A 551 20.18 -28.01 40.09
C ALA A 551 19.27 -27.85 38.84
N ALA A 552 19.32 -28.86 37.96
CA ALA A 552 18.55 -29.05 36.73
C ALA A 552 17.44 -30.12 36.87
N PRO A 553 16.33 -30.08 36.08
CA PRO A 553 15.45 -31.23 35.91
C PRO A 553 15.28 -31.73 34.46
N GLU A 554 14.77 -32.96 34.37
CA GLU A 554 14.90 -34.00 33.32
C GLU A 554 13.99 -33.87 32.08
N ARG A 555 14.43 -34.47 30.95
CA ARG A 555 13.65 -34.70 29.71
C ARG A 555 12.69 -35.89 29.86
N LYS A 556 11.45 -35.74 29.38
CA LYS A 556 10.53 -36.85 29.07
C LYS A 556 10.37 -37.01 27.56
N ASP A 557 10.67 -38.22 27.08
CA ASP A 557 10.39 -38.69 25.73
C ASP A 557 8.88 -38.89 25.51
N HIS A 558 8.34 -38.50 24.35
CA HIS A 558 7.02 -38.94 23.88
C HIS A 558 7.13 -39.57 22.49
N ALA A 559 6.81 -40.85 22.42
CA ALA A 559 6.71 -41.65 21.21
C ALA A 559 5.23 -41.73 20.73
N GLY A 560 5.05 -41.66 19.40
CA GLY A 560 4.03 -42.39 18.64
C GLY A 560 2.61 -41.81 18.52
N SER A 561 2.31 -41.21 17.37
CA SER A 561 0.97 -41.24 16.74
C SER A 561 1.09 -41.39 15.22
N THR A 562 0.36 -42.34 14.66
CA THR A 562 0.35 -42.74 13.24
C THR A 562 -0.74 -42.00 12.45
N ASP A 563 -0.67 -40.67 12.39
CA ASP A 563 -1.46 -39.88 11.44
C ASP A 563 -0.55 -39.51 10.27
N ASN A 564 -1.00 -39.77 9.02
CA ASN A 564 -0.22 -39.38 7.85
C ASN A 564 -0.18 -37.84 7.82
N VAL A 565 1.01 -37.28 8.09
CA VAL A 565 1.26 -35.85 8.28
C VAL A 565 0.81 -35.02 7.07
N PHE A 566 0.66 -35.63 5.89
CA PHE A 566 0.17 -34.96 4.67
C PHE A 566 -1.35 -34.75 4.63
N ILE A 567 -2.13 -35.40 5.50
CA ILE A 567 -3.59 -35.25 5.54
C ILE A 567 -3.97 -33.89 6.14
N GLY A 568 -4.63 -33.05 5.33
CA GLY A 568 -5.08 -31.71 5.75
C GLY A 568 -4.09 -30.59 5.45
N LEU A 569 -2.88 -30.91 4.97
CA LEU A 569 -1.89 -29.92 4.54
C LEU A 569 -2.19 -29.36 3.15
N SER A 570 -1.84 -28.10 2.93
CA SER A 570 -1.89 -27.50 1.59
C SER A 570 -0.73 -28.01 0.74
N LEU A 571 -0.88 -28.02 -0.60
CA LEU A 571 0.23 -28.42 -1.50
C LEU A 571 1.50 -27.58 -1.30
N ALA A 572 1.39 -26.34 -0.80
CA ALA A 572 2.55 -25.51 -0.49
C ALA A 572 3.34 -26.06 0.71
N ASP A 573 2.63 -26.52 1.76
CA ASP A 573 3.25 -27.12 2.94
C ASP A 573 3.91 -28.45 2.59
N ILE A 574 3.25 -29.27 1.76
CA ILE A 574 3.79 -30.54 1.29
C ILE A 574 5.08 -30.34 0.48
N ARG A 575 5.13 -29.31 -0.38
CA ARG A 575 6.36 -28.96 -1.13
C ARG A 575 7.50 -28.57 -0.19
N LYS A 576 7.21 -27.81 0.86
CA LYS A 576 8.21 -27.39 1.86
C LYS A 576 8.77 -28.57 2.65
N ILE A 577 7.91 -29.53 3.03
CA ILE A 577 8.34 -30.76 3.71
C ILE A 577 9.26 -31.59 2.80
N ILE A 578 8.90 -31.76 1.53
CA ILE A 578 9.73 -32.49 0.55
C ILE A 578 11.07 -31.77 0.32
N GLU A 579 11.06 -30.43 0.24
CA GLU A 579 12.28 -29.62 0.15
C GLU A 579 13.17 -29.82 1.38
N GLU A 580 12.63 -29.71 2.59
CA GLU A 580 13.38 -29.90 3.84
C GLU A 580 14.00 -31.30 3.92
N TRP A 581 13.26 -32.36 3.56
CA TRP A 581 13.78 -33.72 3.57
C TRP A 581 14.92 -33.92 2.57
N VAL A 582 14.76 -33.45 1.33
CA VAL A 582 15.75 -33.70 0.27
C VAL A 582 16.98 -32.80 0.39
N VAL A 583 16.81 -31.56 0.87
CA VAL A 583 17.91 -30.60 1.05
C VAL A 583 18.73 -30.94 2.29
N ASN A 584 18.09 -31.22 3.42
CA ASN A 584 18.78 -31.35 4.71
C ASN A 584 19.21 -32.78 5.03
N GLU A 585 18.67 -33.80 4.35
CA GLU A 585 19.03 -35.21 4.61
C GLU A 585 19.78 -35.83 3.42
N ASP A 586 20.83 -36.59 3.70
CA ASP A 586 21.61 -37.29 2.67
C ASP A 586 21.01 -38.64 2.29
N ASN A 587 20.25 -39.25 3.21
CA ASN A 587 19.61 -40.54 3.00
C ASN A 587 18.10 -40.44 3.26
N PRO A 588 17.25 -40.92 2.35
CA PRO A 588 15.81 -40.92 2.54
C PRO A 588 15.41 -41.85 3.67
N LYS A 589 14.65 -41.34 4.64
CA LYS A 589 14.00 -42.15 5.68
C LYS A 589 12.84 -42.93 5.10
N ALA A 590 12.82 -44.25 5.31
CA ALA A 590 11.79 -45.13 4.75
C ALA A 590 10.37 -44.73 5.17
N PHE A 591 10.18 -44.32 6.43
CA PHE A 591 8.89 -43.90 6.97
C PHE A 591 8.31 -42.69 6.23
N ASP A 592 9.13 -41.66 5.99
CA ASP A 592 8.73 -40.42 5.32
C ASP A 592 8.38 -40.65 3.85
N VAL A 593 9.15 -41.51 3.18
CA VAL A 593 8.91 -41.93 1.79
C VAL A 593 7.61 -42.72 1.69
N ASP A 594 7.37 -43.67 2.58
CA ASP A 594 6.14 -44.47 2.58
C ASP A 594 4.91 -43.61 2.90
N MET A 595 5.04 -42.62 3.78
CA MET A 595 3.98 -41.67 4.11
C MET A 595 3.59 -40.78 2.91
N MET A 596 4.59 -40.23 2.21
CA MET A 596 4.39 -39.42 0.99
C MET A 596 3.77 -40.27 -0.13
N LEU A 597 4.28 -41.50 -0.31
CA LEU A 597 3.78 -42.41 -1.31
C LEU A 597 2.34 -42.85 -1.02
N GLY A 598 2.02 -43.13 0.25
CA GLY A 598 0.66 -43.45 0.67
C GLY A 598 -0.32 -42.30 0.39
N TYR A 599 0.08 -41.06 0.64
CA TYR A 599 -0.71 -39.87 0.32
C TYR A 599 -0.92 -39.71 -1.20
N ALA A 600 0.14 -39.85 -1.99
CA ALA A 600 0.04 -39.75 -3.44
C ALA A 600 -0.84 -40.87 -4.05
N ILE A 601 -0.79 -42.09 -3.49
CA ILE A 601 -1.69 -43.18 -3.88
C ILE A 601 -3.15 -42.86 -3.51
N ASP A 602 -3.41 -42.27 -2.34
CA ASP A 602 -4.76 -41.83 -1.96
C ASP A 602 -5.30 -40.76 -2.93
N LEU A 603 -4.47 -39.81 -3.36
CA LEU A 603 -4.83 -38.82 -4.38
C LEU A 603 -5.20 -39.46 -5.73
N ILE A 604 -4.48 -40.52 -6.15
CA ILE A 604 -4.79 -41.30 -7.35
C ILE A 604 -6.20 -41.91 -7.23
N HIS A 605 -6.51 -42.57 -6.10
CA HIS A 605 -7.84 -43.16 -5.87
C HIS A 605 -8.95 -42.09 -5.82
N LYS A 606 -8.64 -40.89 -5.31
CA LYS A 606 -9.53 -39.72 -5.30
C LYS A 606 -9.60 -38.97 -6.62
N LYS A 607 -8.94 -39.45 -7.69
CA LYS A 607 -8.89 -38.85 -9.04
C LYS A 607 -8.31 -37.43 -9.09
N ARG A 608 -7.48 -37.06 -8.11
CA ARG A 608 -6.79 -35.75 -8.04
C ARG A 608 -5.43 -35.82 -8.75
N LEU A 609 -5.43 -36.10 -10.05
CA LEU A 609 -4.21 -36.39 -10.82
C LEU A 609 -3.28 -35.18 -11.00
N GLU A 610 -3.83 -33.97 -11.05
CA GLU A 610 -3.04 -32.72 -11.12
C GLU A 610 -2.15 -32.54 -9.89
N ASP A 611 -2.65 -32.91 -8.71
CA ASP A 611 -1.91 -32.81 -7.46
C ASP A 611 -0.80 -33.86 -7.37
N VAL A 612 -1.05 -35.07 -7.88
CA VAL A 612 -0.04 -36.12 -8.01
C VAL A 612 1.08 -35.68 -8.96
N ASP A 613 0.75 -35.08 -10.11
CA ASP A 613 1.73 -34.54 -11.06
C ASP A 613 2.58 -33.42 -10.43
N ILE A 614 1.95 -32.52 -9.66
CA ILE A 614 2.64 -31.47 -8.91
C ILE A 614 3.62 -32.06 -7.88
N LEU A 615 3.21 -33.09 -7.14
CA LEU A 615 4.05 -33.74 -6.12
C LEU A 615 5.26 -34.42 -6.75
N VAL A 616 5.05 -35.18 -7.83
CA VAL A 616 6.12 -35.87 -8.56
C VAL A 616 7.11 -34.87 -9.16
N LYS A 617 6.63 -33.77 -9.77
CA LYS A 617 7.48 -32.70 -10.31
C LYS A 617 8.28 -31.98 -9.23
N CYS A 618 7.67 -31.72 -8.07
CA CYS A 618 8.36 -31.11 -6.93
C CYS A 618 9.46 -32.04 -6.42
N PHE A 619 9.14 -33.30 -6.15
CA PHE A 619 10.10 -34.28 -5.64
C PHE A 619 11.27 -34.47 -6.60
N HIS A 620 10.98 -34.58 -7.91
CA HIS A 620 12.02 -34.62 -8.95
C HIS A 620 12.95 -33.39 -8.89
N ARG A 621 12.39 -32.18 -8.84
CA ARG A 621 13.18 -30.93 -8.85
C ARG A 621 14.20 -30.89 -7.72
N HIS A 622 13.81 -31.29 -6.51
CA HIS A 622 14.71 -31.27 -5.36
C HIS A 622 15.73 -32.42 -5.39
N VAL A 623 15.34 -33.61 -5.85
CA VAL A 623 16.29 -34.74 -5.96
C VAL A 623 17.43 -34.43 -6.94
N TRP A 624 17.12 -33.72 -8.04
CA TRP A 624 18.10 -33.30 -9.04
C TRP A 624 18.77 -31.95 -8.75
N SER A 625 18.34 -31.19 -7.74
CA SER A 625 19.07 -29.99 -7.30
C SER A 625 20.34 -30.32 -6.50
N LYS A 626 20.45 -31.53 -5.91
CA LYS A 626 21.70 -32.03 -5.30
C LYS A 626 22.63 -32.59 -6.39
N ARG A 627 23.89 -32.11 -6.42
CA ARG A 627 24.93 -32.59 -7.36
C ARG A 627 25.25 -34.09 -7.18
N ASP A 628 25.17 -34.61 -5.96
CA ASP A 628 25.45 -36.01 -5.63
C ASP A 628 24.39 -36.56 -4.65
N SER A 629 23.49 -37.43 -5.14
CA SER A 629 22.31 -37.91 -4.41
C SER A 629 21.83 -39.31 -4.85
N PRO A 630 22.70 -40.32 -4.94
CA PRO A 630 22.36 -41.63 -5.51
C PRO A 630 21.20 -42.33 -4.78
N ASN A 631 21.12 -42.18 -3.46
CA ASN A 631 20.05 -42.79 -2.65
C ASN A 631 18.69 -42.12 -2.91
N TRP A 632 18.66 -40.79 -2.99
CA TRP A 632 17.44 -40.05 -3.35
C TRP A 632 16.97 -40.31 -4.78
N ARG A 633 17.89 -40.47 -5.75
CA ARG A 633 17.55 -40.85 -7.13
C ARG A 633 16.97 -42.27 -7.21
N LYS A 634 17.54 -43.22 -6.47
CA LYS A 634 17.00 -44.59 -6.35
C LYS A 634 15.61 -44.58 -5.72
N THR A 635 15.41 -43.79 -4.68
CA THR A 635 14.11 -43.62 -4.02
C THR A 635 13.07 -42.96 -4.93
N TYR A 636 13.44 -41.94 -5.71
CA TYR A 636 12.56 -41.33 -6.69
C TYR A 636 12.07 -42.35 -7.73
N ALA A 637 12.98 -43.16 -8.28
CA ALA A 637 12.64 -44.21 -9.24
C ALA A 637 11.65 -45.24 -8.64
N GLU A 638 11.85 -45.62 -7.38
CA GLU A 638 10.96 -46.55 -6.68
C GLU A 638 9.57 -45.95 -6.39
N VAL A 639 9.51 -44.68 -5.96
CA VAL A 639 8.26 -43.94 -5.76
C VAL A 639 7.48 -43.85 -7.07
N VAL A 640 8.14 -43.43 -8.16
CA VAL A 640 7.52 -43.34 -9.49
C VAL A 640 6.98 -44.70 -9.95
N ARG A 641 7.77 -45.77 -9.80
CA ARG A 641 7.36 -47.13 -10.17
C ARG A 641 6.09 -47.56 -9.42
N ARG A 642 6.02 -47.29 -8.11
CA ARG A 642 4.84 -47.62 -7.28
C ARG A 642 3.62 -46.78 -7.65
N LEU A 643 3.79 -45.48 -7.95
CA LEU A 643 2.72 -44.62 -8.44
C LEU A 643 2.18 -45.07 -9.80
N GLN A 644 3.07 -45.44 -10.75
CA GLN A 644 2.65 -45.95 -12.06
C GLN A 644 1.89 -47.27 -11.97
N SER A 645 2.29 -48.16 -11.06
CA SER A 645 1.53 -49.39 -10.77
C SER A 645 0.12 -49.08 -10.26
N SER A 646 -0.02 -48.10 -9.36
CA SER A 646 -1.34 -47.66 -8.87
C SER A 646 -2.16 -46.99 -9.98
N MET A 647 -1.54 -46.16 -10.84
CA MET A 647 -2.19 -45.56 -12.01
C MET A 647 -2.72 -46.61 -12.98
N LYS A 648 -1.93 -47.64 -13.32
CA LYS A 648 -2.39 -48.78 -14.14
C LYS A 648 -3.56 -49.51 -13.50
N THR A 649 -3.53 -49.70 -12.19
CA THR A 649 -4.59 -50.42 -11.48
C THR A 649 -5.90 -49.63 -11.46
N VAL A 650 -5.85 -48.32 -11.22
CA VAL A 650 -7.04 -47.47 -11.07
C VAL A 650 -7.58 -46.96 -12.41
N PHE A 651 -6.70 -46.63 -13.36
CA PHE A 651 -7.06 -45.97 -14.63
C PHE A 651 -6.72 -46.79 -15.89
N GLY A 652 -6.09 -47.96 -15.75
CA GLY A 652 -5.72 -48.82 -16.88
C GLY A 652 -4.57 -48.27 -17.75
N LYS A 653 -3.97 -47.13 -17.36
CA LYS A 653 -2.90 -46.44 -18.10
C LYS A 653 -1.90 -45.81 -17.14
N GLU A 654 -0.68 -45.59 -17.62
CA GLU A 654 0.35 -44.85 -16.90
C GLU A 654 0.09 -43.34 -17.00
N MET A 655 0.52 -42.59 -15.97
CA MET A 655 0.60 -41.14 -16.03
C MET A 655 1.80 -40.75 -16.87
N PHE A 656 1.69 -39.71 -17.70
CA PHE A 656 2.87 -39.15 -18.33
C PHE A 656 3.74 -38.47 -17.26
N ILE A 657 4.87 -39.10 -16.94
CA ILE A 657 5.93 -38.47 -16.17
C ILE A 657 6.97 -38.11 -17.21
N GLN A 658 7.30 -36.83 -17.30
CA GLN A 658 8.32 -36.36 -18.22
C GLN A 658 9.63 -37.09 -17.90
N GLU A 659 10.01 -38.05 -18.74
CA GLU A 659 11.33 -38.68 -18.66
C GLU A 659 12.36 -37.63 -19.07
N ILE A 660 13.23 -37.31 -18.09
CA ILE A 660 14.47 -36.51 -18.12
C ILE A 660 14.64 -35.59 -19.33
#